data_AF-C1E8A9-F1
#
_entry.id   AF-C1E8A9-F1
#
_cell.length_a   1.000
_cell.length_b   1.000
_cell.length_c   1.000
_cell.angle_alpha   90.00
_cell.angle_beta   90.00
_cell.angle_gamma   90.00
#
_symmetry.space_group_name_H-M   'P 1'
#
loop_
_entity.id
_entity.type
_entity.pdbx_description
1 polymer ?
#
loop_
_entity_poly.entity_id
_entity_poly.type
_entity_poly.pdbx_seq_one_letter_code
_entity_poly.pdbx_strand_id
1 'polypeptide(L)'
;MPVMSVTLSGDARAHPGVGTPPSANGDARPKTRGCPTVPLWDKVRADPADFNCWTALIGAAERTEDVHKIRAVYDAFLAEFPLCYGYWKKYADAESRLAGIDGVEHVYERATHAFPYSIDLWTQRASHAIAMRRDAEKVRELFESGLAYAGTDWLAHPLWDAYIHFEQHSGCGSPVHVTRLYGRVLRVPLKELDKYWAGFETFVTNRSPSAVIPPEELRAIDAAVGGIPPKGATAPGATAASRLATDAAASNGVDGGDGAEEAAEAAARAAATEAAGGSDPRLLRFRDVRFETYRATLAVRATREPFEQRVKRPYFHVKPLDDAQLANWDTYLDNEERAGDVSSVTRLYERCLVPCASYSRFWLRYARWQASDAGQGVAAARAALQRAANVFCKRDVEVHFALARFEEAVGDVDAARAAYAHVADDVAPGLLRCVVERANLERRAGALDVAKETYERAMQVEKSREGAGSKAYGVLACKYAAMLHEACGDVEGARKVYERAAEVGDGANALVWDGWLNFERSVGASFANVRAVVERCCDGVFDEPRTSGSHPSGLQPRLPERDRARISSALVEYADLVGTTEQLADAERAHERRFPARAGGGGGEDGGAGRKRSAAAAGVEDVAAHHAAYYAQRGYQLPAQYYHQ
;
A
#
# COMPACT_ATOMS: atom_id res chain seq x y z
N MET A 1 -0.32 -10.14 37.42
CA MET A 1 -1.00 -8.89 37.03
C MET A 1 -1.81 -9.19 35.79
N PRO A 2 -3.09 -8.76 35.69
CA PRO A 2 -3.84 -8.96 34.46
C PRO A 2 -3.01 -8.33 33.35
N VAL A 3 -2.84 -9.08 32.26
CA VAL A 3 -2.36 -8.52 30.99
C VAL A 3 -3.24 -7.31 30.77
N MET A 4 -2.67 -6.10 30.86
CA MET A 4 -3.31 -4.94 30.30
C MET A 4 -3.36 -5.23 28.81
N SER A 5 -4.45 -5.90 28.42
CA SER A 5 -5.12 -5.64 27.18
C SER A 5 -5.20 -4.12 27.15
N VAL A 6 -4.28 -3.50 26.40
CA VAL A 6 -4.58 -2.26 25.74
C VAL A 6 -5.72 -2.65 24.82
N THR A 7 -6.91 -2.69 25.41
CA THR A 7 -8.13 -2.35 24.71
C THR A 7 -7.74 -1.06 24.01
N LEU A 8 -7.65 -1.13 22.69
CA LEU A 8 -7.86 0.01 21.82
C LEU A 8 -9.23 0.53 22.22
N SER A 9 -9.23 1.34 23.29
CA SER A 9 -10.41 2.01 23.80
C SER A 9 -10.96 2.76 22.61
N GLY A 10 -12.25 2.56 22.35
CA GLY A 10 -12.99 3.02 21.17
C GLY A 10 -13.10 4.53 20.99
N ASP A 11 -12.10 5.30 21.39
CA ASP A 11 -11.90 6.67 20.92
C ASP A 11 -11.15 6.62 19.59
N ALA A 12 -11.94 6.40 18.54
CA ALA A 12 -11.64 6.81 17.18
C ALA A 12 -11.54 8.34 17.09
N ARG A 13 -10.64 8.96 17.86
CA ARG A 13 -10.05 10.22 17.45
C ARG A 13 -9.17 9.86 16.27
N ALA A 14 -9.63 10.23 15.08
CA ALA A 14 -8.86 10.22 13.86
C ALA A 14 -7.44 10.72 14.17
N HIS A 15 -6.50 9.79 14.31
CA HIS A 15 -5.09 10.13 14.25
C HIS A 15 -4.90 10.69 12.84
N PRO A 16 -4.34 11.90 12.69
CA PRO A 16 -4.19 12.51 11.39
C PRO A 16 -3.40 11.52 10.54
N GLY A 17 -4.03 11.00 9.49
CA GLY A 17 -3.39 10.06 8.57
C GLY A 17 -2.05 10.62 8.16
N VAL A 18 -1.04 9.75 7.99
CA VAL A 18 0.33 10.05 7.54
C VAL A 18 0.33 11.33 6.72
N GLY A 19 0.58 12.45 7.40
CA GLY A 19 0.35 13.76 6.82
C GLY A 19 1.38 13.93 5.73
N THR A 20 0.94 14.28 4.53
CA THR A 20 1.83 14.85 3.53
C THR A 20 2.53 16.02 4.23
N PRO A 21 3.88 16.01 4.39
CA PRO A 21 4.54 17.23 4.81
C PRO A 21 4.09 18.33 3.83
N PRO A 22 3.73 19.52 4.32
CA PRO A 22 3.12 20.56 3.50
C PRO A 22 3.96 20.78 2.26
N SER A 23 3.31 20.79 1.09
CA SER A 23 3.97 21.03 -0.20
C SER A 23 4.60 22.43 -0.16
N ALA A 24 5.88 22.49 0.24
CA ALA A 24 6.69 23.69 0.28
C ALA A 24 7.10 24.17 -1.14
N ASN A 25 6.50 23.61 -2.20
CA ASN A 25 6.93 23.83 -3.57
C ASN A 25 6.58 25.24 -4.08
N GLY A 26 5.65 25.96 -3.47
CA GLY A 26 5.29 27.34 -3.88
C GLY A 26 6.37 28.38 -3.55
N ASP A 27 6.82 28.39 -2.29
CA ASP A 27 7.58 29.53 -1.72
C ASP A 27 9.09 29.30 -1.57
N ALA A 28 9.58 28.08 -1.81
CA ALA A 28 10.98 27.69 -1.58
C ALA A 28 12.02 28.27 -2.56
N ARG A 29 11.62 29.00 -3.61
CA ARG A 29 12.54 29.45 -4.67
C ARG A 29 13.43 30.60 -4.17
N PRO A 30 14.78 30.48 -4.22
CA PRO A 30 15.64 31.64 -4.10
C PRO A 30 15.34 32.58 -5.29
N LYS A 31 14.85 33.79 -5.02
CA LYS A 31 14.49 34.76 -6.07
C LYS A 31 15.70 35.32 -6.85
N THR A 32 16.91 34.98 -6.43
CA THR A 32 18.16 35.51 -7.01
C THR A 32 18.62 34.71 -8.23
N ARG A 33 18.58 35.35 -9.41
CA ARG A 33 19.26 34.86 -10.63
C ARG A 33 20.75 34.68 -10.32
N GLY A 34 21.28 33.47 -10.52
CA GLY A 34 22.70 33.12 -10.29
C GLY A 34 22.96 32.07 -9.19
N CYS A 35 21.93 31.63 -8.44
CA CYS A 35 22.11 30.57 -7.44
C CYS A 35 22.16 29.18 -8.12
N PRO A 36 23.19 28.34 -7.84
CA PRO A 36 23.36 27.01 -8.45
C PRO A 36 22.17 26.05 -8.25
N THR A 37 21.30 26.32 -7.27
CA THR A 37 20.14 25.48 -6.95
C THR A 37 18.93 25.73 -7.85
N VAL A 38 18.82 26.90 -8.50
CA VAL A 38 17.63 27.27 -9.30
C VAL A 38 17.43 26.33 -10.50
N PRO A 39 18.45 26.03 -11.33
CA PRO A 39 18.27 25.10 -12.45
C PRO A 39 17.94 23.66 -11.99
N LEU A 40 18.41 23.27 -10.80
CA LEU A 40 18.13 21.95 -10.23
C LEU A 40 16.69 21.86 -9.70
N TRP A 41 16.16 22.95 -9.15
CA TRP A 41 14.74 23.05 -8.77
C TRP A 41 13.81 22.87 -9.98
N ASP A 42 14.15 23.46 -11.13
CA ASP A 42 13.34 23.31 -12.35
C ASP A 42 13.34 21.85 -12.84
N LYS A 43 14.47 21.15 -12.73
CA LYS A 43 14.58 19.72 -13.07
C LYS A 43 13.72 18.83 -12.17
N VAL A 44 13.80 18.99 -10.86
CA VAL A 44 12.98 18.18 -9.92
C VAL A 44 11.49 18.51 -9.97
N ARG A 45 11.10 19.69 -10.46
CA ARG A 45 9.68 20.00 -10.71
C ARG A 45 9.18 19.36 -12.00
N ALA A 46 10.03 19.30 -13.03
CA ALA A 46 9.70 18.65 -14.29
C ALA A 46 9.59 17.13 -14.12
N ASP A 47 10.49 16.53 -13.35
CA ASP A 47 10.43 15.12 -12.97
C ASP A 47 10.74 14.94 -11.47
N PRO A 48 9.70 14.97 -10.61
CA PRO A 48 9.91 14.78 -9.18
C PRO A 48 10.29 13.33 -8.82
N ALA A 49 10.14 12.36 -9.72
CA ALA A 49 10.57 10.99 -9.47
C ALA A 49 12.09 10.79 -9.70
N ASP A 50 12.78 11.75 -10.32
CA ASP A 50 14.22 11.68 -10.56
C ASP A 50 15.02 11.89 -9.27
N PHE A 51 15.30 10.77 -8.61
CA PHE A 51 16.12 10.71 -7.40
C PHE A 51 17.51 11.34 -7.58
N ASN A 52 18.15 11.19 -8.75
CA ASN A 52 19.49 11.73 -8.97
C ASN A 52 19.48 13.26 -8.99
N CYS A 53 18.48 13.87 -9.65
CA CYS A 53 18.28 15.31 -9.60
C CYS A 53 18.08 15.83 -8.17
N TRP A 54 17.32 15.11 -7.34
CA TRP A 54 17.17 15.45 -5.93
C TRP A 54 18.49 15.37 -5.15
N THR A 55 19.26 14.30 -5.32
CA THR A 55 20.56 14.19 -4.62
C THR A 55 21.54 15.30 -5.02
N ALA A 56 21.55 15.69 -6.30
CA ALA A 56 22.34 16.83 -6.78
C ALA A 56 21.87 18.15 -6.17
N LEU A 57 20.55 18.36 -6.05
CA LEU A 57 19.96 19.55 -5.43
C LEU A 57 20.32 19.64 -3.94
N ILE A 58 20.22 18.54 -3.20
CA ILE A 58 20.62 18.46 -1.79
C ILE A 58 22.10 18.82 -1.64
N GLY A 59 22.99 18.20 -2.42
CA GLY A 59 24.42 18.50 -2.36
C GLY A 59 24.77 19.94 -2.80
N ALA A 60 23.95 20.57 -3.64
CA ALA A 60 24.09 22.00 -3.95
C ALA A 60 23.61 22.89 -2.79
N ALA A 61 22.52 22.52 -2.11
CA ALA A 61 21.98 23.27 -0.98
C ALA A 61 22.87 23.18 0.27
N GLU A 62 23.38 22.00 0.60
CA GLU A 62 24.30 21.79 1.73
C GLU A 62 25.56 22.68 1.63
N ARG A 63 26.06 22.89 0.41
CA ARG A 63 27.21 23.79 0.13
C ARG A 63 26.93 25.27 0.38
N THR A 64 25.66 25.67 0.47
CA THR A 64 25.32 27.07 0.74
C THR A 64 25.39 27.43 2.22
N GLU A 65 25.39 26.42 3.10
CA GLU A 65 25.32 26.57 4.57
C GLU A 65 24.17 27.46 5.07
N ASP A 66 23.15 27.65 4.25
CA ASP A 66 21.96 28.43 4.54
C ASP A 66 20.86 27.50 5.05
N VAL A 67 20.55 27.59 6.34
CA VAL A 67 19.57 26.72 7.00
C VAL A 67 18.20 26.79 6.34
N HIS A 68 17.76 27.95 5.85
CA HIS A 68 16.44 28.09 5.24
C HIS A 68 16.36 27.37 3.89
N LYS A 69 17.43 27.47 3.08
CA LYS A 69 17.51 26.74 1.80
C LYS A 69 17.61 25.23 2.01
N ILE A 70 18.39 24.81 3.01
CA ILE A 70 18.54 23.40 3.37
C ILE A 70 17.19 22.83 3.81
N ARG A 71 16.49 23.48 4.74
CA ARG A 71 15.14 23.09 5.18
C ARG A 71 14.18 22.93 4.01
N ALA A 72 14.11 23.94 3.14
CA ALA A 72 13.21 23.91 1.99
C ALA A 72 13.49 22.76 1.01
N VAL A 73 14.76 22.45 0.74
CA VAL A 73 15.15 21.34 -0.14
C VAL A 73 14.86 19.99 0.51
N TYR A 74 15.20 19.80 1.80
CA TYR A 74 14.92 18.56 2.51
C TYR A 74 13.42 18.32 2.68
N ASP A 75 12.64 19.35 3.03
CA ASP A 75 11.20 19.24 3.19
C ASP A 75 10.53 18.80 1.88
N ALA A 76 10.92 19.40 0.74
CA ALA A 76 10.41 19.00 -0.56
C ALA A 76 10.86 17.58 -0.99
N PHE A 77 12.13 17.24 -0.77
CA PHE A 77 12.65 15.90 -1.09
C PHE A 77 11.96 14.82 -0.25
N LEU A 78 11.82 15.04 1.06
CA LEU A 78 11.23 14.06 1.99
C LEU A 78 9.70 13.98 1.88
N ALA A 79 9.06 14.99 1.28
CA ALA A 79 7.67 14.88 0.83
C ALA A 79 7.50 13.90 -0.33
N GLU A 80 8.54 13.70 -1.15
CA GLU A 80 8.53 12.77 -2.28
C GLU A 80 9.11 11.40 -1.93
N PHE A 81 10.17 11.36 -1.11
CA PHE A 81 10.86 10.15 -0.68
C PHE A 81 10.88 10.01 0.85
N PRO A 82 9.72 9.86 1.52
CA PRO A 82 9.64 9.84 2.98
C PRO A 82 10.40 8.67 3.61
N LEU A 83 10.53 7.52 2.94
CA LEU A 83 11.18 6.32 3.48
C LEU A 83 12.71 6.34 3.42
N CYS A 84 13.30 7.41 2.88
CA CYS A 84 14.76 7.55 2.79
C CYS A 84 15.37 7.99 4.13
N TYR A 85 15.38 7.09 5.13
CA TYR A 85 15.85 7.39 6.50
C TYR A 85 17.24 8.05 6.55
N GLY A 86 18.15 7.66 5.66
CA GLY A 86 19.50 8.23 5.60
C GLY A 86 19.49 9.74 5.35
N TYR A 87 18.48 10.27 4.65
CA TYR A 87 18.32 11.70 4.41
C TYR A 87 17.67 12.43 5.57
N TRP A 88 16.76 11.78 6.30
CA TRP A 88 16.27 12.32 7.58
C TRP A 88 17.41 12.51 8.57
N LYS A 89 18.33 11.53 8.65
CA LYS A 89 19.54 11.67 9.46
C LYS A 89 20.43 12.83 8.99
N LYS A 90 20.72 12.92 7.69
CA LYS A 90 21.50 14.04 7.14
C LYS A 90 20.85 15.40 7.44
N TYR A 91 19.52 15.48 7.36
CA TYR A 91 18.77 16.69 7.68
C TYR A 91 18.93 17.05 9.16
N ALA A 92 18.75 16.08 10.06
CA ALA A 92 19.00 16.26 11.49
C ALA A 92 20.44 16.70 11.79
N ASP A 93 21.44 16.10 11.15
CA ASP A 93 22.86 16.46 11.30
C ASP A 93 23.12 17.91 10.81
N ALA A 94 22.49 18.32 9.69
CA ALA A 94 22.58 19.67 9.17
C ALA A 94 21.91 20.72 10.08
N GLU A 95 20.73 20.40 10.63
CA GLU A 95 20.04 21.23 11.62
C GLU A 95 20.88 21.41 12.90
N SER A 96 21.44 20.31 13.41
CA SER A 96 22.31 20.34 14.59
C SER A 96 23.48 21.30 14.39
N ARG A 97 24.08 21.27 13.19
CA ARG A 97 25.22 22.12 12.82
C ARG A 97 24.88 23.59 12.65
N LEU A 98 23.70 23.92 12.10
CA LEU A 98 23.37 25.28 11.64
C LEU A 98 22.37 26.04 12.51
N ALA A 99 21.47 25.35 13.21
CA ALA A 99 20.38 25.97 13.98
C ALA A 99 20.23 25.42 15.41
N GLY A 100 21.04 24.44 15.80
CA GLY A 100 21.06 23.88 17.15
C GLY A 100 20.08 22.72 17.37
N ILE A 101 19.89 22.35 18.64
CA ILE A 101 19.30 21.06 19.04
C ILE A 101 17.78 21.02 18.82
N ASP A 102 17.08 22.15 18.92
CA ASP A 102 15.61 22.19 18.82
C ASP A 102 15.11 21.81 17.43
N GLY A 103 15.84 22.17 16.37
CA GLY A 103 15.54 21.77 15.00
C GLY A 103 15.65 20.26 14.79
N VAL A 104 16.61 19.62 15.47
CA VAL A 104 16.88 18.18 15.36
C VAL A 104 15.72 17.35 15.88
N GLU A 105 15.15 17.72 17.04
CA GLU A 105 14.00 17.00 17.59
C GLU A 105 12.80 17.07 16.66
N HIS A 106 12.54 18.25 16.08
CA HIS A 106 11.41 18.43 15.18
C HIS A 106 11.56 17.59 13.90
N VAL A 107 12.79 17.48 13.36
CA VAL A 107 13.07 16.60 12.21
C VAL A 107 12.80 15.14 12.57
N TYR A 108 13.29 14.65 13.71
CA TYR A 108 13.05 13.26 14.12
C TYR A 108 11.58 12.97 14.45
N GLU A 109 10.87 13.90 15.08
CA GLU A 109 9.44 13.77 15.36
C GLU A 109 8.66 13.60 14.05
N ARG A 110 8.88 14.49 13.08
CA ARG A 110 8.29 14.39 11.73
C ARG A 110 8.64 13.08 11.04
N ALA A 111 9.90 12.64 11.13
CA ALA A 111 10.35 11.39 10.52
C ALA A 111 9.60 10.18 11.12
N THR A 112 9.54 10.09 12.45
CA THR A 112 8.84 9.00 13.15
C THR A 112 7.33 9.01 12.93
N HIS A 113 6.73 10.18 12.71
CA HIS A 113 5.31 10.27 12.33
C HIS A 113 5.07 9.85 10.88
N ALA A 114 5.97 10.21 9.96
CA ALA A 114 5.82 9.88 8.54
C ALA A 114 5.98 8.37 8.27
N PHE A 115 6.87 7.69 8.98
CA PHE A 115 7.09 6.24 8.83
C PHE A 115 7.54 5.59 10.15
N PRO A 116 6.58 5.27 11.03
CA PRO A 116 6.87 4.80 12.39
C PRO A 116 7.49 3.39 12.45
N TYR A 117 7.50 2.64 11.33
CA TYR A 117 8.02 1.27 11.30
C TYR A 117 9.54 1.18 11.03
N SER A 118 10.27 2.31 10.98
CA SER A 118 11.73 2.30 10.79
C SER A 118 12.48 2.12 12.12
N ILE A 119 13.12 0.96 12.28
CA ILE A 119 14.01 0.66 13.42
C ILE A 119 15.14 1.68 13.52
N ASP A 120 15.76 2.01 12.39
CA ASP A 120 16.89 2.93 12.31
C ASP A 120 16.52 4.33 12.84
N LEU A 121 15.35 4.87 12.45
CA LEU A 121 14.90 6.17 12.94
C LEU A 121 14.74 6.20 14.46
N TRP A 122 14.03 5.22 15.03
CA TRP A 122 13.79 5.18 16.47
C TRP A 122 15.11 5.03 17.24
N THR A 123 16.01 4.19 16.74
CA THR A 123 17.33 3.99 17.35
C THR A 123 18.16 5.28 17.30
N GLN A 124 18.17 6.01 16.17
CA GLN A 124 18.87 7.29 16.07
C GLN A 124 18.25 8.37 16.96
N ARG A 125 16.91 8.49 16.98
CA ARG A 125 16.20 9.46 17.84
C ARG A 125 16.47 9.19 19.32
N ALA A 126 16.40 7.94 19.76
CA ALA A 126 16.71 7.56 21.14
C ALA A 126 18.19 7.83 21.48
N SER A 127 19.11 7.49 20.58
CA SER A 127 20.55 7.79 20.76
C SER A 127 20.82 9.28 20.90
N HIS A 128 20.15 10.12 20.09
CA HIS A 128 20.23 11.57 20.19
C HIS A 128 19.68 12.08 21.53
N ALA A 129 18.52 11.56 21.97
CA ALA A 129 17.94 11.92 23.27
C ALA A 129 18.87 11.59 24.45
N ILE A 130 19.56 10.44 24.41
CA ILE A 130 20.56 10.04 25.39
C ILE A 130 21.77 10.99 25.34
N ALA A 131 22.29 11.29 24.14
CA ALA A 131 23.44 12.19 23.97
C ALA A 131 23.16 13.61 24.51
N MET A 132 21.92 14.08 24.33
CA MET A 132 21.46 15.37 24.86
C MET A 132 21.11 15.34 26.35
N ARG A 133 21.39 14.23 27.05
CA ARG A 133 21.12 14.02 28.48
C ARG A 133 19.68 14.36 28.85
N ARG A 134 18.73 13.97 28.00
CA ARG A 134 17.32 14.10 28.33
C ARG A 134 16.99 13.28 29.58
N ASP A 135 15.93 13.72 30.24
CA ASP A 135 15.38 13.01 31.39
C ASP A 135 15.12 11.53 31.07
N ALA A 136 15.41 10.66 32.03
CA ALA A 136 15.38 9.22 31.86
C ALA A 136 13.98 8.71 31.51
N GLU A 137 12.91 9.33 32.04
CA GLU A 137 11.54 8.95 31.72
C GLU A 137 11.21 9.29 30.26
N LYS A 138 11.63 10.46 29.78
CA LYS A 138 11.45 10.83 28.37
C LYS A 138 12.19 9.90 27.42
N VAL A 139 13.38 9.45 27.78
CA VAL A 139 14.12 8.46 26.97
C VAL A 139 13.39 7.11 26.95
N ARG A 140 12.83 6.68 28.08
CA ARG A 140 12.00 5.47 28.15
C ARG A 140 10.75 5.59 27.30
N GLU A 141 10.03 6.70 27.38
CA GLU A 141 8.84 6.97 26.55
C GLU A 141 9.16 6.87 25.05
N LEU A 142 10.33 7.38 24.63
CA LEU A 142 10.80 7.26 23.25
C LEU A 142 11.06 5.81 22.85
N PHE A 143 11.72 5.02 23.73
CA PHE A 143 11.93 3.61 23.47
C PHE A 143 10.62 2.82 23.42
N GLU A 144 9.70 3.06 24.37
CA GLU A 144 8.39 2.40 24.39
C GLU A 144 7.57 2.75 23.14
N SER A 145 7.61 4.01 22.71
CA SER A 145 6.97 4.45 21.46
C SER A 145 7.58 3.72 20.26
N GLY A 146 8.90 3.64 20.16
CA GLY A 146 9.58 2.92 19.08
C GLY A 146 9.27 1.43 19.09
N LEU A 147 9.24 0.79 20.27
CA LEU A 147 8.91 -0.62 20.42
C LEU A 147 7.46 -0.94 20.06
N ALA A 148 6.52 -0.01 20.28
CA ALA A 148 5.12 -0.19 19.90
C ALA A 148 4.94 -0.37 18.38
N TYR A 149 5.78 0.30 17.57
CA TYR A 149 5.71 0.21 16.11
C TYR A 149 6.71 -0.80 15.52
N ALA A 150 7.99 -0.70 15.88
CA ALA A 150 9.09 -1.43 15.27
C ALA A 150 9.63 -2.58 16.14
N GLY A 151 9.18 -2.72 17.38
CA GLY A 151 9.76 -3.66 18.35
C GLY A 151 9.57 -5.14 18.01
N THR A 152 8.60 -5.48 17.14
CA THR A 152 8.37 -6.87 16.70
C THR A 152 8.92 -7.17 15.31
N ASP A 153 9.62 -6.24 14.69
CA ASP A 153 10.30 -6.46 13.41
C ASP A 153 11.41 -7.51 13.59
N TRP A 154 11.62 -8.35 12.58
CA TRP A 154 12.66 -9.38 12.56
C TRP A 154 14.06 -8.84 12.86
N LEU A 155 14.33 -7.60 12.42
CA LEU A 155 15.60 -6.89 12.59
C LEU A 155 15.57 -5.87 13.73
N ALA A 156 14.58 -5.88 14.63
CA ALA A 156 14.46 -4.89 15.71
C ALA A 156 15.55 -4.94 16.80
N HIS A 157 16.52 -5.87 16.69
CA HIS A 157 17.57 -6.07 17.68
C HIS A 157 18.35 -4.79 18.05
N PRO A 158 18.69 -3.83 17.15
CA PRO A 158 19.41 -2.63 17.54
C PRO A 158 18.62 -1.74 18.52
N LEU A 159 17.28 -1.70 18.38
CA LEU A 159 16.41 -0.91 19.25
C LEU A 159 16.32 -1.54 20.65
N TRP A 160 16.16 -2.86 20.72
CA TRP A 160 16.17 -3.61 21.98
C TRP A 160 17.53 -3.54 22.69
N ASP A 161 18.62 -3.74 21.95
CA ASP A 161 19.99 -3.61 22.46
C ASP A 161 20.23 -2.22 23.04
N ALA A 162 19.84 -1.16 22.33
CA ALA A 162 19.99 0.22 22.80
C ALA A 162 19.20 0.49 24.07
N TYR A 163 17.97 -0.03 24.19
CA TYR A 163 17.14 0.18 25.37
C TYR A 163 17.68 -0.59 26.59
N ILE A 164 18.04 -1.86 26.41
CA ILE A 164 18.63 -2.68 27.48
C ILE A 164 19.96 -2.07 27.93
N HIS A 165 20.81 -1.65 26.99
CA HIS A 165 22.07 -0.98 27.30
C HIS A 165 21.84 0.32 28.07
N PHE A 166 20.86 1.13 27.65
CA PHE A 166 20.48 2.35 28.36
C PHE A 166 20.09 2.04 29.81
N GLU A 167 19.18 1.10 30.07
CA GLU A 167 18.78 0.75 31.45
C GLU A 167 19.94 0.18 32.28
N GLN A 168 20.88 -0.53 31.67
CA GLN A 168 22.03 -1.11 32.37
C GLN A 168 23.11 -0.10 32.74
N HIS A 169 23.35 0.93 31.91
CA HIS A 169 24.53 1.80 32.02
C HIS A 169 24.23 3.27 32.36
N SER A 170 22.98 3.71 32.23
CA SER A 170 22.57 5.09 32.56
C SER A 170 22.57 5.41 34.05
N GLY A 171 22.62 4.38 34.92
CA GLY A 171 22.50 4.54 36.37
C GLY A 171 21.07 4.80 36.86
N CYS A 172 20.08 4.93 35.96
CA CYS A 172 18.67 5.14 36.33
C CYS A 172 17.81 3.87 36.24
N GLY A 173 18.34 2.77 35.69
CA GLY A 173 17.62 1.51 35.54
C GLY A 173 17.71 0.60 36.75
N SER A 174 16.60 -0.07 37.07
CA SER A 174 16.55 -1.14 38.06
C SER A 174 16.86 -2.49 37.40
N PRO A 175 17.59 -3.43 38.04
CA PRO A 175 17.79 -4.76 37.48
C PRO A 175 16.47 -5.51 37.21
N VAL A 176 15.41 -5.24 37.98
CA VAL A 176 14.04 -5.73 37.72
C VAL A 176 13.48 -5.17 36.40
N HIS A 177 13.79 -3.92 36.07
CA HIS A 177 13.36 -3.33 34.80
C HIS A 177 14.07 -4.02 33.63
N VAL A 178 15.37 -4.27 33.74
CA VAL A 178 16.14 -4.98 32.73
C VAL A 178 15.61 -6.41 32.50
N THR A 179 15.28 -7.16 33.56
CA THR A 179 14.67 -8.49 33.40
C THR A 179 13.26 -8.45 32.83
N ARG A 180 12.48 -7.39 33.08
CA ARG A 180 11.21 -7.15 32.39
C ARG A 180 11.41 -6.93 30.89
N LEU A 181 12.44 -6.17 30.48
CA LEU A 181 12.79 -6.00 29.07
C LEU A 181 13.20 -7.32 28.42
N TYR A 182 14.06 -8.12 29.07
CA TYR A 182 14.38 -9.47 28.60
C TYR A 182 13.13 -10.35 28.47
N GLY A 183 12.24 -10.33 29.46
CA GLY A 183 10.99 -11.09 29.41
C GLY A 183 10.05 -10.67 28.28
N ARG A 184 10.11 -9.41 27.82
CA ARG A 184 9.35 -8.91 26.66
C ARG A 184 10.01 -9.33 25.34
N VAL A 185 11.31 -9.08 25.16
CA VAL A 185 12.01 -9.42 23.91
C VAL A 185 12.03 -10.93 23.63
N LEU A 186 12.06 -11.77 24.67
CA LEU A 186 11.97 -13.23 24.54
C LEU A 186 10.63 -13.74 23.99
N ARG A 187 9.61 -12.87 23.90
CA ARG A 187 8.31 -13.15 23.27
C ARG A 187 8.25 -12.73 21.81
N VAL A 188 9.30 -12.10 21.30
CA VAL A 188 9.36 -11.55 19.95
C VAL A 188 10.25 -12.44 19.08
N PRO A 189 9.78 -12.93 17.93
CA PRO A 189 10.56 -13.80 17.05
C PRO A 189 11.60 -13.00 16.24
N LEU A 190 12.61 -12.47 16.92
CA LEU A 190 13.73 -11.73 16.32
C LEU A 190 14.76 -12.66 15.70
N LYS A 191 15.53 -12.13 14.73
CA LYS A 191 16.69 -12.82 14.16
C LYS A 191 17.70 -13.29 15.23
N GLU A 192 18.05 -12.40 16.16
CA GLU A 192 19.06 -12.65 17.21
C GLU A 192 18.44 -13.10 18.55
N LEU A 193 17.27 -13.76 18.55
CA LEU A 193 16.60 -14.16 19.80
C LEU A 193 17.51 -14.93 20.78
N ASP A 194 18.42 -15.76 20.26
CA ASP A 194 19.32 -16.62 21.05
C ASP A 194 20.31 -15.78 21.88
N LYS A 195 20.73 -14.63 21.35
CA LYS A 195 21.57 -13.65 22.06
C LYS A 195 20.85 -13.09 23.29
N TYR A 196 19.54 -12.81 23.17
CA TYR A 196 18.75 -12.30 24.29
C TYR A 196 18.53 -13.36 25.36
N TRP A 197 18.37 -14.62 24.98
CA TRP A 197 18.30 -15.72 25.94
C TRP A 197 19.62 -15.86 26.71
N ALA A 198 20.76 -15.94 26.02
CA ALA A 198 22.08 -16.03 26.66
C ALA A 198 22.38 -14.80 27.55
N GLY A 199 22.00 -13.61 27.09
CA GLY A 199 22.12 -12.36 27.83
C GLY A 199 21.26 -12.36 29.10
N PHE A 200 20.01 -12.84 29.01
CA PHE A 200 19.13 -13.00 30.17
C PHE A 200 19.71 -14.00 31.18
N GLU A 201 20.20 -15.15 30.73
CA GLU A 201 20.81 -16.14 31.63
C GLU A 201 22.00 -15.53 32.37
N THR A 202 22.92 -14.92 31.64
CA THR A 202 24.11 -14.26 32.21
C THR A 202 23.71 -13.13 33.18
N PHE A 203 22.66 -12.38 32.86
CA PHE A 203 22.17 -11.29 33.72
C PHE A 203 21.54 -11.82 35.01
N VAL A 204 20.87 -12.96 34.98
CA VAL A 204 20.25 -13.53 36.19
C VAL A 204 21.27 -14.27 37.05
N THR A 205 22.29 -14.88 36.44
CA THR A 205 23.38 -15.56 37.15
C THR A 205 24.11 -14.59 38.10
N ASN A 206 24.33 -15.03 39.33
CA ASN A 206 24.99 -14.27 40.42
C ASN A 206 24.22 -13.05 40.96
N ARG A 207 22.92 -12.93 40.71
CA ARG A 207 22.06 -11.92 41.34
C ARG A 207 21.04 -12.56 42.29
N SER A 208 20.65 -11.84 43.34
CA SER A 208 19.63 -12.32 44.28
C SER A 208 18.22 -12.28 43.64
N PRO A 209 17.30 -13.18 44.03
CA PRO A 209 15.93 -13.21 43.50
C PRO A 209 15.19 -11.88 43.62
N SER A 210 15.30 -11.21 44.77
CA SER A 210 14.64 -9.91 45.01
C SER A 210 15.19 -8.76 44.17
N ALA A 211 16.41 -8.87 43.65
CA ALA A 211 17.00 -7.86 42.80
C ALA A 211 16.52 -7.96 41.34
N VAL A 212 16.18 -9.16 40.86
CA VAL A 212 15.90 -9.41 39.43
C VAL A 212 14.48 -9.88 39.14
N ILE A 213 13.76 -10.40 40.13
CA ILE A 213 12.38 -10.86 39.97
C ILE A 213 11.43 -9.74 40.44
N PRO A 214 10.41 -9.37 39.65
CA PRO A 214 9.39 -8.43 40.09
C PRO A 214 8.70 -8.89 41.39
N PRO A 215 8.43 -8.01 42.37
CA PRO A 215 7.90 -8.40 43.69
C PRO A 215 6.58 -9.18 43.65
N GLU A 216 5.73 -8.90 42.66
CA GLU A 216 4.49 -9.63 42.38
C GLU A 216 4.73 -11.07 41.94
N GLU A 217 5.76 -11.29 41.13
CA GLU A 217 6.12 -12.58 40.59
C GLU A 217 6.92 -13.41 41.60
N LEU A 218 7.81 -12.75 42.35
CA LEU A 218 8.56 -13.38 43.42
C LEU A 218 7.62 -14.01 44.46
N ARG A 219 6.58 -13.28 44.88
CA ARG A 219 5.54 -13.81 45.79
C ARG A 219 4.81 -15.04 45.23
N ALA A 220 4.53 -15.05 43.92
CA ALA A 220 3.89 -16.18 43.27
C ALA A 220 4.82 -17.40 43.21
N ILE A 221 6.11 -17.17 42.93
CA ILE A 221 7.14 -18.21 42.93
C ILE A 221 7.37 -18.75 44.35
N ASP A 222 7.46 -17.88 45.37
CA ASP A 222 7.59 -18.26 46.78
C ASP A 222 6.42 -19.16 47.22
N ALA A 223 5.18 -18.81 46.84
CA ALA A 223 4.01 -19.63 47.13
C ALA A 223 4.06 -20.99 46.40
N ALA A 224 4.54 -21.03 45.16
CA ALA A 224 4.67 -22.26 44.39
C ALA A 224 5.80 -23.18 44.90
N VAL A 225 6.91 -22.60 45.38
CA VAL A 225 8.06 -23.33 45.93
C VAL A 225 7.77 -23.82 47.37
N GLY A 226 7.13 -22.99 48.19
CA GLY A 226 6.73 -23.32 49.57
C GLY A 226 5.56 -24.30 49.68
N GLY A 227 4.83 -24.56 48.58
CA GLY A 227 3.71 -25.51 48.52
C GLY A 227 4.10 -26.97 48.26
N ILE A 228 5.40 -27.29 48.17
CA ILE A 228 5.88 -28.67 47.98
C ILE A 228 6.25 -29.26 49.36
N PRO A 229 5.48 -30.21 49.93
CA PRO A 229 5.95 -30.91 51.13
C PRO A 229 7.17 -31.77 50.76
N PRO A 230 8.21 -31.84 51.61
CA PRO A 230 9.36 -32.68 51.33
C PRO A 230 8.90 -34.15 51.22
N LYS A 231 9.04 -34.74 50.03
CA LYS A 231 8.96 -36.19 49.85
C LYS A 231 10.14 -36.81 50.59
N GLY A 232 9.92 -37.21 51.84
CA GLY A 232 10.93 -37.93 52.62
C GLY A 232 10.95 -37.55 54.11
N ALA A 233 9.81 -37.60 54.78
CA ALA A 233 9.78 -37.80 56.22
C ALA A 233 8.51 -38.60 56.55
N THR A 234 8.61 -39.91 56.44
CA THR A 234 7.73 -40.84 57.14
C THR A 234 7.76 -40.48 58.61
N ALA A 235 6.65 -39.96 59.14
CA ALA A 235 6.42 -39.90 60.56
C ALA A 235 6.05 -41.30 61.07
N PRO A 236 6.72 -41.78 62.12
CA PRO A 236 6.02 -42.54 63.14
C PRO A 236 6.04 -41.75 64.46
N GLY A 237 4.84 -41.53 65.00
CA GLY A 237 4.63 -41.41 66.44
C GLY A 237 5.00 -40.07 67.08
N ALA A 238 4.03 -39.15 67.12
CA ALA A 238 3.91 -38.25 68.26
C ALA A 238 2.93 -38.90 69.26
N THR A 239 3.45 -39.52 70.32
CA THR A 239 2.81 -39.51 71.65
C THR A 239 3.82 -39.94 72.71
N ALA A 240 3.70 -39.30 73.88
CA ALA A 240 4.34 -39.60 75.15
C ALA A 240 5.78 -39.08 75.35
N ALA A 241 5.90 -37.79 75.67
CA ALA A 241 6.54 -37.35 76.92
C ALA A 241 6.37 -35.83 77.11
N SER A 242 5.17 -35.41 77.52
CA SER A 242 5.08 -34.25 78.39
C SER A 242 5.38 -34.73 79.80
N ARG A 243 6.37 -34.10 80.44
CA ARG A 243 6.45 -33.72 81.88
C ARG A 243 7.87 -33.94 82.41
N LEU A 244 8.53 -32.82 82.69
CA LEU A 244 9.31 -32.49 83.90
C LEU A 244 10.15 -31.27 83.52
N ALA A 245 9.63 -30.07 83.80
CA ALA A 245 9.80 -29.36 85.06
C ALA A 245 11.09 -28.52 85.03
N THR A 246 10.84 -27.22 85.05
CA THR A 246 11.67 -26.16 85.62
C THR A 246 12.50 -26.61 86.81
N ASP A 247 13.82 -26.38 86.74
CA ASP A 247 14.63 -25.66 87.72
C ASP A 247 16.10 -26.07 87.59
N ALA A 248 16.95 -25.12 87.18
CA ALA A 248 18.30 -24.92 87.71
C ALA A 248 18.95 -23.75 86.98
N ALA A 249 18.95 -22.60 87.66
CA ALA A 249 19.83 -21.49 87.36
C ALA A 249 21.28 -21.82 87.80
N ALA A 250 22.21 -21.06 87.19
CA ALA A 250 23.58 -20.75 87.61
C ALA A 250 24.71 -21.75 87.28
N SER A 251 25.64 -21.34 86.38
CA SER A 251 26.91 -20.71 86.80
C SER A 251 27.85 -20.38 85.61
N ASN A 252 28.50 -19.20 85.73
CA ASN A 252 29.77 -18.71 85.16
C ASN A 252 30.02 -18.83 83.64
N GLY A 253 30.18 -17.73 82.90
CA GLY A 253 31.38 -16.87 82.86
C GLY A 253 32.33 -17.42 81.78
N VAL A 254 32.70 -16.73 80.69
CA VAL A 254 33.52 -15.51 80.60
C VAL A 254 33.51 -15.00 79.14
N ASP A 255 33.44 -13.67 79.01
CA ASP A 255 34.00 -12.74 78.01
C ASP A 255 34.68 -13.27 76.73
N GLY A 256 34.31 -12.71 75.57
CA GLY A 256 34.95 -13.03 74.28
C GLY A 256 34.31 -12.49 72.99
N GLY A 257 34.12 -11.17 72.87
CA GLY A 257 34.22 -10.43 71.60
C GLY A 257 33.04 -10.40 70.61
N ASP A 258 32.25 -9.32 70.66
CA ASP A 258 31.20 -8.92 69.69
C ASP A 258 31.67 -8.78 68.22
N GLY A 259 32.98 -8.84 67.94
CA GLY A 259 33.50 -8.75 66.58
C GLY A 259 33.49 -10.06 65.79
N ALA A 260 33.46 -11.21 66.48
CA ALA A 260 33.50 -12.52 65.82
C ALA A 260 32.13 -12.94 65.29
N GLU A 261 31.05 -12.59 66.00
CA GLU A 261 29.69 -12.91 65.62
C GLU A 261 29.21 -12.02 64.46
N GLU A 262 29.54 -10.73 64.47
CA GLU A 262 29.20 -9.79 63.39
C GLU A 262 30.03 -10.06 62.11
N ALA A 263 31.30 -10.45 62.25
CA ALA A 263 32.14 -10.89 61.13
C ALA A 263 31.75 -12.27 60.59
N ALA A 264 31.30 -13.19 61.45
CA ALA A 264 30.75 -14.48 61.02
C ALA A 264 29.39 -14.32 60.35
N GLU A 265 28.54 -13.39 60.80
CA GLU A 265 27.28 -13.05 60.13
C GLU A 265 27.50 -12.31 58.80
N ALA A 266 28.51 -11.43 58.71
CA ALA A 266 28.89 -10.76 57.47
C ALA A 266 29.52 -11.75 56.47
N ALA A 267 30.36 -12.68 56.94
CA ALA A 267 30.93 -13.75 56.14
C ALA A 267 29.88 -14.79 55.74
N ALA A 268 28.90 -15.10 56.59
CA ALA A 268 27.77 -15.97 56.25
C ALA A 268 26.79 -15.29 55.27
N ARG A 269 26.59 -13.96 55.37
CA ARG A 269 25.84 -13.18 54.36
C ARG A 269 26.59 -13.09 53.05
N ALA A 270 27.91 -12.90 53.06
CA ALA A 270 28.75 -12.91 51.86
C ALA A 270 28.82 -14.31 51.21
N ALA A 271 28.98 -15.37 52.00
CA ALA A 271 28.98 -16.76 51.53
C ALA A 271 27.60 -17.23 51.06
N ALA A 272 26.50 -16.75 51.67
CA ALA A 272 25.14 -16.99 51.17
C ALA A 272 24.86 -16.21 49.86
N THR A 273 25.53 -15.09 49.64
CA THR A 273 25.44 -14.31 48.39
C THR A 273 26.25 -14.97 47.27
N GLU A 274 27.39 -15.61 47.58
CA GLU A 274 28.21 -16.36 46.61
C GLU A 274 27.68 -17.78 46.31
N ALA A 275 27.04 -18.47 47.28
CA ALA A 275 26.52 -19.83 47.08
C ALA A 275 25.14 -19.90 46.40
N ALA A 276 24.37 -18.80 46.37
CA ALA A 276 22.98 -18.79 45.87
C ALA A 276 22.83 -18.52 44.37
N GLY A 277 23.87 -18.02 43.69
CA GLY A 277 23.79 -17.50 42.32
C GLY A 277 23.37 -18.49 41.22
N GLY A 278 23.37 -19.81 41.51
CA GLY A 278 22.99 -20.86 40.56
C GLY A 278 21.99 -21.91 41.09
N SER A 279 21.63 -21.89 42.38
CA SER A 279 20.84 -22.97 43.01
C SER A 279 19.58 -22.49 43.74
N ASP A 280 19.27 -21.20 43.77
CA ASP A 280 18.02 -20.72 44.38
C ASP A 280 16.81 -21.24 43.57
N PRO A 281 15.90 -22.04 44.17
CA PRO A 281 14.74 -22.61 43.48
C PRO A 281 13.86 -21.57 42.79
N ARG A 282 13.86 -20.33 43.31
CA ARG A 282 13.08 -19.22 42.77
C ARG A 282 13.69 -18.69 41.47
N LEU A 283 15.02 -18.55 41.42
CA LEU A 283 15.75 -18.19 40.20
C LEU A 283 15.65 -19.29 39.15
N LEU A 284 15.71 -20.56 39.56
CA LEU A 284 15.48 -21.70 38.66
C LEU A 284 14.08 -21.63 38.05
N ARG A 285 13.04 -21.49 38.87
CA ARG A 285 11.66 -21.38 38.38
C ARG A 285 11.46 -20.16 37.47
N PHE A 286 12.09 -19.03 37.81
CA PHE A 286 12.05 -17.82 36.99
C PHE A 286 12.68 -18.03 35.62
N ARG A 287 13.84 -18.70 35.56
CA ARG A 287 14.52 -19.07 34.32
C ARG A 287 13.70 -20.06 33.49
N ASP A 288 13.14 -21.10 34.10
CA ASP A 288 12.33 -22.11 33.40
C ASP A 288 11.13 -21.49 32.68
N VAL A 289 10.41 -20.57 33.34
CA VAL A 289 9.26 -19.86 32.73
C VAL A 289 9.70 -19.03 31.51
N ARG A 290 10.88 -18.39 31.57
CA ARG A 290 11.41 -17.63 30.43
C ARG A 290 11.94 -18.56 29.34
N PHE A 291 12.50 -19.71 29.70
CA PHE A 291 12.95 -20.72 28.75
C PHE A 291 11.78 -21.30 27.95
N GLU A 292 10.66 -21.60 28.60
CA GLU A 292 9.43 -22.02 27.92
C GLU A 292 8.94 -20.95 26.92
N THR A 293 8.95 -19.68 27.34
CA THR A 293 8.60 -18.54 26.49
C THR A 293 9.55 -18.41 25.30
N TYR A 294 10.85 -18.51 25.53
CA TYR A 294 11.88 -18.49 24.50
C TYR A 294 11.69 -19.65 23.50
N ARG A 295 11.47 -20.88 23.99
CA ARG A 295 11.24 -22.06 23.14
C ARG A 295 9.99 -21.93 22.28
N ALA A 296 8.89 -21.38 22.83
CA ALA A 296 7.68 -21.13 22.05
C ALA A 296 7.93 -20.09 20.95
N THR A 297 8.64 -19.01 21.28
CA THR A 297 8.99 -17.96 20.32
C THR A 297 9.97 -18.46 19.24
N LEU A 298 10.89 -19.37 19.58
CA LEU A 298 11.75 -20.04 18.61
C LEU A 298 10.97 -20.82 17.56
N ALA A 299 9.91 -21.50 17.95
CA ALA A 299 9.05 -22.22 17.02
C ALA A 299 8.39 -21.25 16.01
N VAL A 300 7.92 -20.09 16.48
CA VAL A 300 7.37 -19.02 15.61
C VAL A 300 8.46 -18.40 14.73
N ARG A 301 9.67 -18.18 15.27
CA ARG A 301 10.82 -17.68 14.50
C ARG A 301 11.13 -18.60 13.32
N ALA A 302 11.14 -19.91 13.56
CA ALA A 302 11.45 -20.93 12.56
C ALA A 302 10.45 -20.96 11.39
N THR A 303 9.18 -20.60 11.61
CA THR A 303 8.19 -20.52 10.51
C THR A 303 8.42 -19.32 9.59
N ARG A 304 9.02 -18.24 10.10
CA ARG A 304 9.30 -17.00 9.36
C ARG A 304 10.67 -17.00 8.68
N GLU A 305 11.63 -17.67 9.28
CA GLU A 305 13.02 -17.70 8.85
C GLU A 305 13.24 -17.97 7.34
N PRO A 306 12.56 -18.93 6.69
CA PRO A 306 12.74 -19.19 5.26
C PRO A 306 12.40 -18.00 4.37
N PHE A 307 11.44 -17.17 4.78
CA PHE A 307 11.05 -15.97 4.06
C PHE A 307 12.03 -14.83 4.34
N GLU A 308 12.43 -14.67 5.61
CA GLU A 308 13.32 -13.59 6.05
C GLU A 308 14.72 -13.72 5.42
N GLN A 309 15.24 -14.94 5.26
CA GLN A 309 16.52 -15.18 4.58
C GLN A 309 16.52 -14.76 3.10
N ARG A 310 15.34 -14.68 2.46
CA ARG A 310 15.18 -14.25 1.07
C ARG A 310 14.96 -12.75 0.94
N VAL A 311 14.73 -12.03 2.03
CA VAL A 311 14.66 -10.57 2.04
C VAL A 311 16.07 -9.99 2.00
N LYS A 312 16.56 -9.67 0.80
CA LYS A 312 17.90 -9.07 0.61
C LYS A 312 17.95 -7.57 0.91
N ARG A 313 16.84 -6.86 0.73
CA ARG A 313 16.72 -5.41 0.88
C ARG A 313 15.51 -5.06 1.75
N PRO A 314 15.69 -4.89 3.08
CA PRO A 314 14.59 -4.58 4.00
C PRO A 314 14.25 -3.09 4.07
N TYR A 315 15.00 -2.23 3.37
CA TYR A 315 14.82 -0.78 3.35
C TYR A 315 14.36 -0.29 1.97
N PHE A 316 13.79 0.91 1.93
CA PHE A 316 13.35 1.54 0.69
C PHE A 316 14.54 1.95 -0.19
N HIS A 317 14.42 1.70 -1.49
CA HIS A 317 15.35 2.20 -2.49
C HIS A 317 14.63 2.35 -3.84
N VAL A 318 14.96 3.39 -4.60
CA VAL A 318 14.28 3.75 -5.86
C VAL A 318 14.45 2.72 -6.98
N LYS A 319 15.59 2.02 -7.04
CA LYS A 319 15.78 0.88 -7.95
C LYS A 319 14.76 -0.22 -7.65
N PRO A 320 14.09 -0.77 -8.68
CA PRO A 320 13.19 -1.90 -8.50
C PRO A 320 13.84 -3.08 -7.75
N LEU A 321 13.05 -3.77 -6.94
CA LEU A 321 13.32 -5.13 -6.47
C LEU A 321 13.25 -6.12 -7.63
N ASP A 322 13.98 -7.22 -7.50
CA ASP A 322 13.87 -8.35 -8.42
C ASP A 322 12.57 -9.15 -8.20
N ASP A 323 12.15 -9.89 -9.22
CA ASP A 323 10.90 -10.67 -9.18
C ASP A 323 10.91 -11.74 -8.08
N ALA A 324 12.08 -12.29 -7.73
CA ALA A 324 12.20 -13.29 -6.68
C ALA A 324 11.92 -12.69 -5.29
N GLN A 325 12.37 -11.46 -5.03
CA GLN A 325 12.05 -10.74 -3.81
C GLN A 325 10.56 -10.37 -3.74
N LEU A 326 9.96 -9.95 -4.86
CA LEU A 326 8.53 -9.65 -4.93
C LEU A 326 7.68 -10.90 -4.66
N ALA A 327 8.03 -12.04 -5.28
CA ALA A 327 7.36 -13.32 -5.04
C ALA A 327 7.55 -13.83 -3.60
N ASN A 328 8.72 -13.59 -3.00
CA ASN A 328 8.94 -13.91 -1.58
C ASN A 328 7.99 -13.11 -0.68
N TRP A 329 7.78 -11.81 -0.95
CA TRP A 329 6.82 -11.02 -0.19
C TRP A 329 5.38 -11.50 -0.36
N ASP A 330 4.95 -11.86 -1.58
CA ASP A 330 3.61 -12.42 -1.78
C ASP A 330 3.41 -13.69 -0.95
N THR A 331 4.35 -14.64 -1.07
CA THR A 331 4.25 -15.93 -0.38
C THR A 331 4.37 -15.79 1.14
N TYR A 332 5.14 -14.83 1.63
CA TYR A 332 5.21 -14.53 3.05
C TYR A 332 3.88 -13.92 3.55
N LEU A 333 3.31 -12.95 2.82
CA LEU A 333 2.00 -12.40 3.15
C LEU A 333 0.90 -13.48 3.09
N ASP A 334 0.90 -14.36 2.10
CA ASP A 334 -0.04 -15.50 2.02
C ASP A 334 0.05 -16.40 3.26
N ASN A 335 1.25 -16.65 3.77
CA ASN A 335 1.47 -17.47 4.95
C ASN A 335 0.95 -16.78 6.21
N GLU A 336 1.31 -15.51 6.41
CA GLU A 336 0.92 -14.76 7.60
C GLU A 336 -0.59 -14.46 7.61
N GLU A 337 -1.21 -14.15 6.46
CA GLU A 337 -2.67 -13.97 6.35
C GLU A 337 -3.46 -15.24 6.73
N ARG A 338 -2.87 -16.42 6.50
CA ARG A 338 -3.52 -17.71 6.80
C ARG A 338 -3.39 -18.11 8.26
N ALA A 339 -2.26 -17.81 8.89
CA ALA A 339 -1.89 -18.39 10.19
C ALA A 339 -1.70 -17.34 11.30
N GLY A 340 -1.50 -16.07 10.96
CA GLY A 340 -1.22 -14.97 11.87
C GLY A 340 -2.48 -14.28 12.38
N ASP A 341 -2.34 -13.56 13.49
CA ASP A 341 -3.37 -12.65 13.97
C ASP A 341 -3.34 -11.31 13.22
N VAL A 342 -4.40 -10.51 13.36
CA VAL A 342 -4.56 -9.19 12.72
C VAL A 342 -3.36 -8.26 12.96
N SER A 343 -2.74 -8.32 14.15
CA SER A 343 -1.61 -7.46 14.49
C SER A 343 -0.35 -7.93 13.79
N SER A 344 -0.14 -9.24 13.69
CA SER A 344 0.99 -9.85 13.01
C SER A 344 0.97 -9.59 11.51
N VAL A 345 -0.20 -9.79 10.88
CA VAL A 345 -0.41 -9.53 9.46
C VAL A 345 -0.22 -8.04 9.14
N THR A 346 -0.82 -7.16 9.95
CA THR A 346 -0.66 -5.70 9.81
C THR A 346 0.80 -5.29 9.83
N ARG A 347 1.58 -5.80 10.80
CA ARG A 347 3.01 -5.46 10.91
C ARG A 347 3.83 -6.01 9.76
N LEU A 348 3.52 -7.21 9.27
CA LEU A 348 4.19 -7.75 8.09
C LEU A 348 3.90 -6.91 6.84
N TYR A 349 2.66 -6.45 6.67
CA TYR A 349 2.30 -5.51 5.60
C TYR A 349 3.07 -4.20 5.70
N GLU A 350 3.05 -3.55 6.85
CA GLU A 350 3.77 -2.28 7.05
C GLU A 350 5.27 -2.43 6.77
N ARG A 351 5.85 -3.58 7.11
CA ARG A 351 7.24 -3.89 6.79
C ARG A 351 7.45 -4.18 5.30
N CYS A 352 6.55 -4.91 4.65
CA CYS A 352 6.59 -5.15 3.20
C CYS A 352 6.51 -3.84 2.39
N LEU A 353 5.66 -2.92 2.84
CA LEU A 353 5.43 -1.63 2.18
C LEU A 353 6.62 -0.67 2.28
N VAL A 354 7.65 -0.96 3.09
CA VAL A 354 8.90 -0.18 3.10
C VAL A 354 9.72 -0.42 1.81
N PRO A 355 10.23 -1.63 1.50
CA PRO A 355 10.95 -1.87 0.26
C PRO A 355 10.02 -1.94 -0.96
N CYS A 356 8.72 -2.20 -0.77
CA CYS A 356 7.72 -2.30 -1.84
C CYS A 356 6.84 -1.04 -1.98
N ALA A 357 7.24 0.10 -1.43
CA ALA A 357 6.41 1.31 -1.38
C ALA A 357 5.88 1.77 -2.75
N SER A 358 6.68 1.63 -3.81
CA SER A 358 6.30 2.05 -5.17
C SER A 358 5.49 1.00 -5.94
N TYR A 359 5.18 -0.15 -5.33
CA TYR A 359 4.47 -1.25 -5.96
C TYR A 359 3.01 -1.25 -5.49
N SER A 360 2.14 -0.60 -6.26
CA SER A 360 0.70 -0.46 -5.96
C SER A 360 0.03 -1.78 -5.61
N ARG A 361 0.42 -2.90 -6.24
CA ARG A 361 -0.15 -4.22 -5.98
C ARG A 361 -0.16 -4.62 -4.49
N PHE A 362 0.86 -4.25 -3.71
CA PHE A 362 0.93 -4.59 -2.29
C PHE A 362 0.04 -3.68 -1.44
N TRP A 363 -0.04 -2.39 -1.78
CA TRP A 363 -1.00 -1.47 -1.17
C TRP A 363 -2.45 -1.90 -1.39
N LEU A 364 -2.76 -2.30 -2.62
CA LEU A 364 -4.09 -2.73 -3.02
C LEU A 364 -4.45 -4.06 -2.36
N ARG A 365 -3.49 -4.98 -2.24
CA ARG A 365 -3.66 -6.23 -1.47
C ARG A 365 -3.91 -5.92 0.01
N TYR A 366 -3.12 -5.02 0.59
CA TYR A 366 -3.26 -4.62 1.99
C TYR A 366 -4.62 -3.98 2.27
N ALA A 367 -5.07 -3.05 1.42
CA ALA A 367 -6.38 -2.41 1.55
C ALA A 367 -7.53 -3.42 1.45
N ARG A 368 -7.45 -4.38 0.50
CA ARG A 368 -8.43 -5.47 0.39
C ARG A 368 -8.46 -6.36 1.63
N TRP A 369 -7.28 -6.72 2.16
CA TRP A 369 -7.20 -7.50 3.38
C TRP A 369 -7.77 -6.73 4.57
N GLN A 370 -7.47 -5.44 4.72
CA GLN A 370 -8.02 -4.59 5.77
C GLN A 370 -9.55 -4.47 5.71
N ALA A 371 -10.14 -4.46 4.50
CA ALA A 371 -11.58 -4.44 4.30
C ALA A 371 -12.27 -5.81 4.51
N SER A 372 -11.52 -6.90 4.64
CA SER A 372 -12.05 -8.25 4.89
C SER A 372 -12.40 -8.48 6.36
N ASP A 373 -13.12 -9.58 6.64
CA ASP A 373 -13.47 -10.00 8.02
C ASP A 373 -12.25 -10.27 8.92
N ALA A 374 -11.09 -10.56 8.32
CA ALA A 374 -9.83 -10.77 9.06
C ALA A 374 -9.06 -9.46 9.34
N GLY A 375 -9.43 -8.38 8.65
CA GLY A 375 -8.80 -7.07 8.75
C GLY A 375 -9.39 -6.20 9.87
N GLN A 376 -9.00 -4.92 9.86
CA GLN A 376 -9.45 -3.93 10.85
C GLN A 376 -10.66 -3.11 10.37
N GLY A 377 -11.19 -3.41 9.17
CA GLY A 377 -12.38 -2.82 8.60
C GLY A 377 -12.14 -1.62 7.67
N VAL A 378 -13.24 -0.96 7.33
CA VAL A 378 -13.31 0.11 6.30
C VAL A 378 -12.35 1.27 6.59
N ALA A 379 -12.23 1.73 7.84
CA ALA A 379 -11.36 2.85 8.18
C ALA A 379 -9.88 2.55 7.90
N ALA A 380 -9.42 1.34 8.21
CA ALA A 380 -8.04 0.92 7.95
C ALA A 380 -7.77 0.72 6.45
N ALA A 381 -8.74 0.17 5.71
CA ALA A 381 -8.65 0.03 4.26
C ALA A 381 -8.56 1.39 3.56
N ARG A 382 -9.40 2.36 3.99
CA ARG A 382 -9.35 3.75 3.52
C ARG A 382 -7.99 4.37 3.78
N ALA A 383 -7.47 4.24 5.00
CA ALA A 383 -6.17 4.79 5.36
C ALA A 383 -5.02 4.20 4.52
N ALA A 384 -5.06 2.90 4.22
CA ALA A 384 -4.09 2.25 3.34
C ALA A 384 -4.15 2.79 1.90
N LEU A 385 -5.36 2.93 1.33
CA LEU A 385 -5.56 3.48 -0.02
C LEU A 385 -5.15 4.95 -0.11
N GLN A 386 -5.50 5.76 0.89
CA GLN A 386 -5.11 7.18 0.93
C GLN A 386 -3.59 7.35 1.05
N ARG A 387 -2.91 6.53 1.86
CA ARG A 387 -1.43 6.51 1.89
C ARG A 387 -0.85 6.13 0.54
N ALA A 388 -1.39 5.10 -0.10
CA ALA A 388 -0.95 4.69 -1.43
C ALA A 388 -1.14 5.83 -2.45
N ALA A 389 -2.33 6.45 -2.51
CA ALA A 389 -2.67 7.48 -3.47
C ALA A 389 -1.94 8.81 -3.24
N ASN A 390 -1.75 9.22 -1.98
CA ASN A 390 -1.29 10.58 -1.65
C ASN A 390 0.20 10.65 -1.28
N VAL A 391 0.82 9.52 -0.93
CA VAL A 391 2.20 9.49 -0.42
C VAL A 391 3.13 8.70 -1.32
N PHE A 392 2.77 7.48 -1.72
CA PHE A 392 3.75 6.55 -2.33
C PHE A 392 3.56 6.31 -3.83
N CYS A 393 2.32 6.14 -4.26
CA CYS A 393 1.93 5.82 -5.63
C CYS A 393 1.16 6.99 -6.27
N LYS A 394 1.60 8.24 -5.99
CA LYS A 394 0.90 9.49 -6.39
C LYS A 394 0.54 9.58 -7.86
N ARG A 395 1.32 8.93 -8.73
CA ARG A 395 1.16 8.95 -10.18
C ARG A 395 0.56 7.65 -10.75
N ASP A 396 0.23 6.67 -9.90
CA ASP A 396 -0.34 5.40 -10.34
C ASP A 396 -1.87 5.50 -10.43
N VAL A 397 -2.36 5.56 -11.67
CA VAL A 397 -3.80 5.65 -11.99
C VAL A 397 -4.61 4.51 -11.36
N GLU A 398 -4.08 3.30 -11.24
CA GLU A 398 -4.84 2.17 -10.69
C GLU A 398 -5.11 2.34 -9.19
N VAL A 399 -4.20 2.99 -8.46
CA VAL A 399 -4.40 3.26 -7.03
C VAL A 399 -5.51 4.28 -6.84
N HIS A 400 -5.53 5.33 -7.65
CA HIS A 400 -6.58 6.36 -7.59
C HIS A 400 -7.94 5.82 -8.01
N PHE A 401 -8.01 4.98 -9.03
CA PHE A 401 -9.26 4.30 -9.39
C PHE A 401 -9.72 3.31 -8.32
N ALA A 402 -8.79 2.60 -7.66
CA ALA A 402 -9.14 1.75 -6.53
C ALA A 402 -9.69 2.57 -5.35
N LEU A 403 -9.11 3.72 -5.06
CA LEU A 403 -9.62 4.65 -4.04
C LEU A 403 -11.01 5.17 -4.42
N ALA A 404 -11.22 5.63 -5.64
CA ALA A 404 -12.51 6.16 -6.08
C ALA A 404 -13.64 5.10 -5.97
N ARG A 405 -13.38 3.88 -6.44
CA ARG A 405 -14.34 2.76 -6.34
C ARG A 405 -14.57 2.31 -4.90
N PHE A 406 -13.55 2.38 -4.06
CA PHE A 406 -13.68 2.09 -2.63
C PHE A 406 -14.58 3.11 -1.95
N GLU A 407 -14.38 4.41 -2.17
CA GLU A 407 -15.22 5.46 -1.58
C GLU A 407 -16.68 5.35 -2.05
N GLU A 408 -16.89 5.06 -3.34
CA GLU A 408 -18.22 4.76 -3.87
C GLU A 408 -18.86 3.56 -3.16
N ALA A 409 -18.12 2.46 -2.97
CA ALA A 409 -18.64 1.26 -2.31
C ALA A 409 -18.98 1.49 -0.83
N VAL A 410 -18.30 2.42 -0.16
CA VAL A 410 -18.61 2.84 1.22
C VAL A 410 -19.79 3.83 1.26
N GLY A 411 -20.21 4.36 0.11
CA GLY A 411 -21.31 5.32 -0.03
C GLY A 411 -20.88 6.78 -0.05
N ASP A 412 -19.57 7.07 -0.03
CA ASP A 412 -19.03 8.43 -0.14
C ASP A 412 -18.79 8.79 -1.61
N VAL A 413 -19.88 9.13 -2.29
CA VAL A 413 -19.87 9.48 -3.73
C VAL A 413 -19.05 10.75 -3.99
N ASP A 414 -19.04 11.70 -3.06
CA ASP A 414 -18.30 12.96 -3.23
C ASP A 414 -16.78 12.73 -3.14
N ALA A 415 -16.32 11.89 -2.21
CA ALA A 415 -14.92 11.46 -2.19
C ALA A 415 -14.54 10.67 -3.45
N ALA A 416 -15.44 9.82 -3.97
CA ALA A 416 -15.22 9.12 -5.23
C ALA A 416 -15.07 10.09 -6.42
N ARG A 417 -15.94 11.12 -6.50
CA ARG A 417 -15.84 12.20 -7.51
C ARG A 417 -14.52 12.95 -7.41
N ALA A 418 -14.11 13.31 -6.20
CA ALA A 418 -12.85 14.00 -5.96
C ALA A 418 -11.64 13.18 -6.43
N ALA A 419 -11.63 11.87 -6.15
CA ALA A 419 -10.59 10.96 -6.61
C ALA A 419 -10.52 10.88 -8.14
N TYR A 420 -11.65 10.74 -8.84
CA TYR A 420 -11.67 10.77 -10.31
C TYR A 420 -11.27 12.14 -10.88
N ALA A 421 -11.67 13.24 -10.24
CA ALA A 421 -11.26 14.59 -10.65
C ALA A 421 -9.74 14.76 -10.56
N HIS A 422 -9.13 14.32 -9.45
CA HIS A 422 -7.67 14.33 -9.31
C HIS A 422 -6.95 13.53 -10.41
N VAL A 423 -7.51 12.38 -10.82
CA VAL A 423 -6.97 11.64 -11.96
C VAL A 423 -7.03 12.44 -13.26
N ALA A 424 -8.17 13.09 -13.52
CA ALA A 424 -8.40 13.86 -14.74
C ALA A 424 -7.56 15.15 -14.81
N ASP A 425 -7.28 15.77 -13.67
CA ASP A 425 -6.64 17.08 -13.61
C ASP A 425 -5.13 17.00 -13.38
N ASP A 426 -4.67 16.06 -12.53
CA ASP A 426 -3.28 16.04 -12.05
C ASP A 426 -2.50 14.78 -12.43
N VAL A 427 -3.14 13.59 -12.42
CA VAL A 427 -2.41 12.30 -12.58
C VAL A 427 -2.28 11.89 -14.05
N ALA A 428 -3.39 11.90 -14.79
CA ALA A 428 -3.45 11.48 -16.18
C ALA A 428 -4.46 12.30 -17.01
N PRO A 429 -4.18 13.59 -17.26
CA PRO A 429 -5.05 14.43 -18.07
C PRO A 429 -5.30 13.86 -19.47
N GLY A 430 -6.57 13.85 -19.88
CA GLY A 430 -7.00 13.30 -21.18
C GLY A 430 -7.18 11.77 -21.21
N LEU A 431 -7.05 11.08 -20.08
CA LEU A 431 -7.30 9.64 -20.01
C LEU A 431 -8.81 9.33 -20.22
N LEU A 432 -9.16 8.79 -21.39
CA LEU A 432 -10.56 8.46 -21.74
C LEU A 432 -11.22 7.49 -20.75
N ARG A 433 -10.45 6.55 -20.19
CA ARG A 433 -10.94 5.63 -19.16
C ARG A 433 -11.47 6.39 -17.93
N CYS A 434 -10.83 7.49 -17.54
CA CYS A 434 -11.29 8.30 -16.41
C CYS A 434 -12.66 8.95 -16.70
N VAL A 435 -12.88 9.43 -17.93
CA VAL A 435 -14.17 9.99 -18.37
C VAL A 435 -15.27 8.93 -18.28
N VAL A 436 -14.99 7.73 -18.80
CA VAL A 436 -15.94 6.61 -18.81
C VAL A 436 -16.27 6.17 -17.38
N GLU A 437 -15.27 6.00 -16.51
CA GLU A 437 -15.50 5.57 -15.13
C GLU A 437 -16.22 6.62 -14.29
N ARG A 438 -15.92 7.91 -14.48
CA ARG A 438 -16.65 9.01 -13.83
C ARG A 438 -18.10 9.06 -14.29
N ALA A 439 -18.39 8.94 -15.58
CA ALA A 439 -19.77 8.89 -16.06
C ALA A 439 -20.52 7.65 -15.50
N ASN A 440 -19.83 6.52 -15.36
CA ASN A 440 -20.40 5.32 -14.76
C ASN A 440 -20.68 5.48 -13.26
N LEU A 441 -19.83 6.20 -12.51
CA LEU A 441 -20.08 6.58 -11.12
C LEU A 441 -21.36 7.42 -11.03
N GLU A 442 -21.47 8.50 -11.82
CA GLU A 442 -22.65 9.38 -11.78
C GLU A 442 -23.93 8.61 -12.13
N ARG A 443 -23.85 7.70 -13.09
CA ARG A 443 -24.96 6.81 -13.44
C ARG A 443 -25.38 5.93 -12.25
N ARG A 444 -24.44 5.27 -11.58
CA ARG A 444 -24.73 4.43 -10.40
C ARG A 444 -25.25 5.24 -9.21
N ALA A 445 -24.82 6.49 -9.09
CA ALA A 445 -25.34 7.46 -8.11
C ALA A 445 -26.73 8.03 -8.48
N GLY A 446 -27.31 7.66 -9.63
CA GLY A 446 -28.61 8.16 -10.09
C GLY A 446 -28.57 9.53 -10.78
N ALA A 447 -27.40 10.14 -10.93
CA ALA A 447 -27.19 11.45 -11.55
C ALA A 447 -26.99 11.32 -13.08
N LEU A 448 -28.00 10.80 -13.79
CA LEU A 448 -27.92 10.53 -15.23
C LEU A 448 -27.57 11.77 -16.07
N ASP A 449 -28.10 12.93 -15.73
CA ASP A 449 -27.80 14.17 -16.46
C ASP A 449 -26.32 14.55 -16.34
N VAL A 450 -25.72 14.35 -15.16
CA VAL A 450 -24.29 14.58 -14.93
C VAL A 450 -23.44 13.56 -15.69
N ALA A 451 -23.89 12.30 -15.79
CA ALA A 451 -23.23 11.29 -16.61
C ALA A 451 -23.22 11.66 -18.10
N LYS A 452 -24.37 12.12 -18.63
CA LYS A 452 -24.49 12.63 -20.01
C LYS A 452 -23.60 13.84 -20.24
N GLU A 453 -23.65 14.81 -19.34
CA GLU A 453 -22.84 16.03 -19.42
C GLU A 453 -21.33 15.73 -19.36
N THR A 454 -20.92 14.71 -18.60
CA THR A 454 -19.52 14.26 -18.53
C THR A 454 -19.00 13.81 -19.90
N TYR A 455 -19.79 13.03 -20.65
CA TYR A 455 -19.43 12.65 -22.02
C TYR A 455 -19.49 13.83 -22.98
N GLU A 456 -20.54 14.65 -22.93
CA GLU A 456 -20.70 15.81 -23.83
C GLU A 456 -19.55 16.81 -23.68
N ARG A 457 -19.15 17.14 -22.44
CA ARG A 457 -17.98 18.01 -22.19
C ARG A 457 -16.70 17.41 -22.74
N ALA A 458 -16.44 16.11 -22.50
CA ALA A 458 -15.24 15.44 -22.99
C ALA A 458 -15.19 15.40 -24.53
N MET A 459 -16.32 15.09 -25.18
CA MET A 459 -16.44 15.10 -26.64
C MET A 459 -16.25 16.50 -27.21
N GLN A 460 -16.78 17.54 -26.56
CA GLN A 460 -16.59 18.93 -26.99
C GLN A 460 -15.13 19.37 -26.90
N VAL A 461 -14.41 18.96 -25.83
CA VAL A 461 -12.97 19.21 -25.71
C VAL A 461 -12.20 18.53 -26.85
N GLU A 462 -12.45 17.25 -27.11
CA GLU A 462 -11.80 16.53 -28.22
C GLU A 462 -12.13 17.12 -29.59
N LYS A 463 -13.37 17.55 -29.80
CA LYS A 463 -13.79 18.22 -31.04
C LYS A 463 -13.07 19.55 -31.27
N SER A 464 -12.75 20.28 -30.20
CA SER A 464 -12.06 21.57 -30.27
C SER A 464 -10.55 21.47 -30.53
N ARG A 465 -9.97 20.27 -30.38
CA ARG A 465 -8.56 20.01 -30.68
C ARG A 465 -8.35 19.90 -32.19
N GLU A 466 -7.15 20.23 -32.66
CA GLU A 466 -6.76 19.96 -34.05
C GLU A 466 -6.94 18.45 -34.34
N GLY A 467 -7.73 18.14 -35.37
CA GLY A 467 -8.17 16.77 -35.64
C GLY A 467 -9.48 16.38 -34.93
N ALA A 468 -10.51 17.21 -35.02
CA ALA A 468 -11.85 16.98 -34.45
C ALA A 468 -12.44 15.56 -34.73
N GLY A 469 -12.02 14.89 -35.81
CA GLY A 469 -12.32 13.49 -36.10
C GLY A 469 -11.44 12.45 -35.40
N SER A 470 -10.75 12.80 -34.30
CA SER A 470 -9.73 11.98 -33.65
C SER A 470 -10.29 10.62 -33.20
N LYS A 471 -9.41 9.61 -33.10
CA LYS A 471 -9.77 8.30 -32.55
C LYS A 471 -10.39 8.43 -31.15
N ALA A 472 -9.93 9.39 -30.35
CA ALA A 472 -10.44 9.65 -29.01
C ALA A 472 -11.89 10.14 -29.01
N TYR A 473 -12.22 11.09 -29.90
CA TYR A 473 -13.60 11.54 -30.09
C TYR A 473 -14.52 10.36 -30.45
N GLY A 474 -14.10 9.51 -31.41
CA GLY A 474 -14.86 8.34 -31.83
C GLY A 474 -15.10 7.34 -30.68
N VAL A 475 -14.08 7.07 -29.86
CA VAL A 475 -14.22 6.20 -28.68
C VAL A 475 -15.22 6.78 -27.68
N LEU A 476 -15.17 8.09 -27.40
CA LEU A 476 -16.11 8.76 -26.50
C LEU A 476 -17.55 8.69 -27.03
N ALA A 477 -17.75 8.94 -28.33
CA ALA A 477 -19.07 8.84 -28.96
C ALA A 477 -19.66 7.44 -28.83
N CYS A 478 -18.88 6.39 -29.15
CA CYS A 478 -19.33 5.01 -29.03
C CYS A 478 -19.64 4.63 -27.57
N LYS A 479 -18.81 5.06 -26.60
CA LYS A 479 -19.06 4.80 -25.17
C LYS A 479 -20.27 5.55 -24.64
N TYR A 480 -20.49 6.79 -25.09
CA TYR A 480 -21.65 7.57 -24.71
C TYR A 480 -22.93 6.95 -25.27
N ALA A 481 -22.96 6.61 -26.55
CA ALA A 481 -24.08 5.94 -27.19
C ALA A 481 -24.39 4.58 -26.54
N ALA A 482 -23.36 3.79 -26.20
CA ALA A 482 -23.54 2.54 -25.47
C ALA A 482 -24.16 2.77 -24.07
N MET A 483 -23.72 3.79 -23.33
CA MET A 483 -24.31 4.12 -22.02
C MET A 483 -25.78 4.54 -22.14
N LEU A 484 -26.13 5.33 -23.14
CA LEU A 484 -27.52 5.70 -23.41
C LEU A 484 -28.38 4.48 -23.77
N HIS A 485 -27.90 3.64 -24.70
CA HIS A 485 -28.62 2.46 -25.15
C HIS A 485 -28.72 1.37 -24.08
N GLU A 486 -27.59 0.85 -23.63
CA GLU A 486 -27.53 -0.38 -22.83
C GLU A 486 -27.90 -0.12 -21.38
N ALA A 487 -27.52 1.04 -20.83
CA ALA A 487 -27.72 1.33 -19.42
C ALA A 487 -28.93 2.24 -19.14
N CYS A 488 -29.32 3.09 -20.09
CA CYS A 488 -30.48 4.00 -19.92
C CYS A 488 -31.70 3.61 -20.75
N GLY A 489 -31.58 2.67 -21.70
CA GLY A 489 -32.67 2.32 -22.64
C GLY A 489 -33.00 3.41 -23.66
N ASP A 490 -32.19 4.46 -23.76
CA ASP A 490 -32.39 5.62 -24.64
C ASP A 490 -31.82 5.34 -26.04
N VAL A 491 -32.53 4.51 -26.80
CA VAL A 491 -32.17 4.12 -28.18
C VAL A 491 -32.09 5.34 -29.10
N GLU A 492 -33.05 6.27 -28.97
CA GLU A 492 -33.12 7.43 -29.85
C GLU A 492 -32.02 8.45 -29.53
N GLY A 493 -31.70 8.65 -28.24
CA GLY A 493 -30.54 9.42 -27.82
C GLY A 493 -29.22 8.84 -28.35
N ALA A 494 -29.05 7.52 -28.27
CA ALA A 494 -27.86 6.84 -28.81
C ALA A 494 -27.72 7.04 -30.34
N ARG A 495 -28.82 6.94 -31.10
CA ARG A 495 -28.81 7.21 -32.54
C ARG A 495 -28.39 8.64 -32.86
N LYS A 496 -28.95 9.63 -32.14
CA LYS A 496 -28.58 11.05 -32.30
C LYS A 496 -27.10 11.33 -32.00
N VAL A 497 -26.50 10.60 -31.05
CA VAL A 497 -25.06 10.69 -30.76
C VAL A 497 -24.25 10.21 -31.97
N TYR A 498 -24.60 9.06 -32.55
CA TYR A 498 -23.91 8.55 -33.75
C TYR A 498 -24.10 9.45 -34.97
N GLU A 499 -25.31 9.95 -35.21
CA GLU A 499 -25.60 10.89 -36.30
C GLU A 499 -24.73 12.15 -36.19
N ARG A 500 -24.67 12.78 -35.01
CA ARG A 500 -23.79 13.93 -34.77
C ARG A 500 -22.33 13.56 -34.95
N ALA A 501 -21.90 12.42 -34.41
CA ALA A 501 -20.50 12.00 -34.46
C ALA A 501 -20.03 11.67 -35.87
N ALA A 502 -20.92 11.17 -36.74
CA ALA A 502 -20.62 10.83 -38.13
C ALA A 502 -20.40 12.06 -39.04
N GLU A 503 -20.80 13.26 -38.59
CA GLU A 503 -20.53 14.53 -39.29
C GLU A 503 -19.26 15.22 -38.79
N VAL A 504 -18.68 14.79 -37.65
CA VAL A 504 -17.46 15.40 -37.11
C VAL A 504 -16.23 14.94 -37.89
N GLY A 505 -15.37 15.90 -38.26
CA GLY A 505 -14.16 15.63 -39.03
C GLY A 505 -14.46 15.06 -40.42
N ASP A 506 -15.49 15.59 -41.07
CA ASP A 506 -15.96 15.19 -42.41
C ASP A 506 -16.33 13.70 -42.53
N GLY A 507 -16.66 13.06 -41.41
CA GLY A 507 -17.01 11.64 -41.35
C GLY A 507 -15.83 10.68 -41.50
N ALA A 508 -14.59 11.17 -41.34
CA ALA A 508 -13.35 10.39 -41.47
C ALA A 508 -13.10 9.37 -40.34
N ASN A 509 -13.97 9.31 -39.33
CA ASN A 509 -13.78 8.43 -38.18
C ASN A 509 -14.48 7.07 -38.35
N ALA A 510 -13.73 6.07 -38.81
CA ALA A 510 -14.25 4.72 -39.03
C ALA A 510 -14.85 4.06 -37.77
N LEU A 511 -14.35 4.38 -36.56
CA LEU A 511 -14.87 3.81 -35.31
C LEU A 511 -16.31 4.21 -35.04
N VAL A 512 -16.70 5.43 -35.42
CA VAL A 512 -18.07 5.93 -35.25
C VAL A 512 -19.01 5.13 -36.15
N TRP A 513 -18.63 4.89 -37.40
CA TRP A 513 -19.43 4.11 -38.35
C TRP A 513 -19.55 2.65 -37.93
N ASP A 514 -18.46 2.03 -37.49
CA ASP A 514 -18.49 0.66 -36.96
C ASP A 514 -19.35 0.55 -35.70
N GLY A 515 -19.20 1.51 -34.78
CA GLY A 515 -20.01 1.59 -33.57
C GLY A 515 -21.49 1.73 -33.89
N TRP A 516 -21.84 2.63 -34.82
CA TRP A 516 -23.22 2.86 -35.23
C TRP A 516 -23.82 1.62 -35.89
N LEU A 517 -23.09 0.97 -36.80
CA LEU A 517 -23.53 -0.26 -37.45
C LEU A 517 -23.81 -1.36 -36.43
N ASN A 518 -22.90 -1.56 -35.47
CA ASN A 518 -23.07 -2.56 -34.41
C ASN A 518 -24.26 -2.22 -33.50
N PHE A 519 -24.47 -0.95 -33.19
CA PHE A 519 -25.62 -0.48 -32.42
C PHE A 519 -26.95 -0.75 -33.12
N GLU A 520 -27.10 -0.42 -34.42
CA GLU A 520 -28.36 -0.69 -35.15
C GLU A 520 -28.65 -2.21 -35.21
N ARG A 521 -27.60 -3.03 -35.32
CA ARG A 521 -27.72 -4.49 -35.24
C ARG A 521 -28.15 -4.97 -33.86
N SER A 522 -27.69 -4.33 -32.77
CA SER A 522 -27.98 -4.75 -31.39
C SER A 522 -29.40 -4.40 -30.94
N VAL A 523 -29.93 -3.25 -31.36
CA VAL A 523 -31.30 -2.82 -31.02
C VAL A 523 -32.38 -3.58 -31.79
N GLY A 524 -32.00 -4.53 -32.65
CA GLY A 524 -32.93 -5.24 -33.52
C GLY A 524 -33.59 -4.32 -34.54
N ALA A 525 -32.88 -3.28 -34.99
CA ALA A 525 -33.42 -2.34 -35.95
C ALA A 525 -33.77 -3.05 -37.27
N SER A 526 -34.74 -2.49 -38.00
CA SER A 526 -35.11 -3.02 -39.31
C SER A 526 -33.89 -3.05 -40.24
N PHE A 527 -33.86 -4.00 -41.18
CA PHE A 527 -32.85 -4.05 -42.25
C PHE A 527 -32.65 -2.69 -42.93
N ALA A 528 -33.70 -1.87 -43.02
CA ALA A 528 -33.66 -0.53 -43.58
C ALA A 528 -32.75 0.44 -42.79
N ASN A 529 -32.69 0.34 -41.45
CA ASN A 529 -31.83 1.21 -40.64
C ASN A 529 -30.35 0.86 -40.83
N VAL A 530 -30.01 -0.43 -40.78
CA VAL A 530 -28.64 -0.92 -41.01
C VAL A 530 -28.19 -0.53 -42.42
N ARG A 531 -29.08 -0.70 -43.41
CA ARG A 531 -28.85 -0.26 -44.79
C ARG A 531 -28.62 1.26 -44.88
N ALA A 532 -29.44 2.07 -44.20
CA ALA A 532 -29.32 3.52 -44.22
C ALA A 532 -27.97 4.01 -43.67
N VAL A 533 -27.45 3.40 -42.60
CA VAL A 533 -26.11 3.73 -42.06
C VAL A 533 -25.02 3.44 -43.09
N VAL A 534 -25.08 2.29 -43.75
CA VAL A 534 -24.09 1.87 -44.76
C VAL A 534 -24.16 2.74 -46.02
N GLU A 535 -25.36 3.05 -46.50
CA GLU A 535 -25.56 3.96 -47.63
C GLU A 535 -25.04 5.36 -47.29
N ARG A 536 -25.34 5.90 -46.11
CA ARG A 536 -24.83 7.20 -45.65
C ARG A 536 -23.30 7.23 -45.55
N CYS A 537 -22.68 6.14 -45.07
CA CYS A 537 -21.22 6.03 -45.00
C CYS A 537 -20.57 5.96 -46.38
N CYS A 538 -21.15 5.20 -47.31
CA CYS A 538 -20.56 4.93 -48.61
C CYS A 538 -20.80 6.06 -49.62
N ASP A 539 -22.00 6.64 -49.59
CA ASP A 539 -22.53 7.54 -50.61
C ASP A 539 -22.66 8.99 -50.13
N GLY A 540 -22.63 9.25 -48.81
CA GLY A 540 -22.82 10.57 -48.21
C GLY A 540 -24.30 10.90 -47.92
N VAL A 541 -24.56 12.10 -47.38
CA VAL A 541 -25.94 12.57 -47.10
C VAL A 541 -26.56 13.08 -48.39
N PHE A 542 -27.76 12.59 -48.74
CA PHE A 542 -28.62 13.17 -49.77
C PHE A 542 -29.49 14.25 -49.11
N ASP A 543 -29.11 15.54 -49.17
CA ASP A 543 -30.05 16.62 -48.84
C ASP A 543 -29.71 17.94 -49.58
N GLU A 544 -30.30 18.13 -50.77
CA GLU A 544 -31.19 19.26 -51.15
C GLU A 544 -31.69 19.07 -52.61
N PRO A 545 -32.92 19.48 -52.95
CA PRO A 545 -33.44 19.37 -54.31
C PRO A 545 -32.67 20.31 -55.24
N ARG A 546 -32.03 19.70 -56.23
CA ARG A 546 -31.33 20.31 -57.37
C ARG A 546 -31.99 21.61 -57.83
N THR A 547 -31.40 22.76 -57.51
CA THR A 547 -31.55 23.94 -58.35
C THR A 547 -30.50 23.86 -59.46
N SER A 548 -30.97 24.02 -60.69
CA SER A 548 -30.26 23.75 -61.93
C SER A 548 -28.95 24.53 -62.05
N GLY A 549 -27.88 23.85 -62.48
CA GLY A 549 -26.91 24.46 -63.40
C GLY A 549 -25.42 24.48 -63.04
N SER A 550 -24.95 23.90 -61.93
CA SER A 550 -23.51 23.83 -61.63
C SER A 550 -22.97 22.40 -61.59
N HIS A 551 -21.82 22.18 -62.25
CA HIS A 551 -21.07 20.92 -62.27
C HIS A 551 -20.77 20.37 -60.86
N PRO A 552 -20.70 19.04 -60.69
CA PRO A 552 -20.51 18.40 -59.40
C PRO A 552 -19.09 18.65 -58.88
N SER A 553 -18.93 19.56 -57.92
CA SER A 553 -17.86 19.41 -56.93
C SER A 553 -18.24 18.20 -56.07
N GLY A 554 -17.67 17.04 -56.40
CA GLY A 554 -18.10 15.74 -55.89
C GLY A 554 -18.18 15.67 -54.37
N LEU A 555 -19.18 14.97 -53.85
CA LEU A 555 -19.20 14.50 -52.47
C LEU A 555 -17.87 13.78 -52.22
N GLN A 556 -17.01 14.35 -51.38
CA GLN A 556 -15.78 13.68 -51.00
C GLN A 556 -16.15 12.42 -50.21
N PRO A 557 -15.58 11.25 -50.56
CA PRO A 557 -15.78 10.02 -49.79
C PRO A 557 -15.39 10.24 -48.32
N ARG A 558 -16.31 9.97 -47.39
CA ARG A 558 -16.11 10.21 -45.95
C ARG A 558 -14.99 9.35 -45.36
N LEU A 559 -14.82 8.12 -45.86
CA LEU A 559 -13.77 7.18 -45.45
C LEU A 559 -12.95 6.68 -46.65
N PRO A 560 -11.72 6.20 -46.42
CA PRO A 560 -10.94 5.47 -47.43
C PRO A 560 -11.74 4.32 -48.05
N GLU A 561 -11.51 4.05 -49.34
CA GLU A 561 -12.23 3.02 -50.10
C GLU A 561 -12.23 1.65 -49.41
N ARG A 562 -11.08 1.25 -48.82
CA ARG A 562 -10.96 0.01 -48.06
C ARG A 562 -11.96 -0.08 -46.91
N ASP A 563 -12.11 0.99 -46.14
CA ASP A 563 -12.96 1.00 -44.95
C ASP A 563 -14.44 1.09 -45.34
N ARG A 564 -14.76 1.83 -46.41
CA ARG A 564 -16.12 1.83 -47.01
C ARG A 564 -16.49 0.47 -47.59
N ALA A 565 -15.56 -0.22 -48.25
CA ALA A 565 -15.78 -1.56 -48.79
C ALA A 565 -16.05 -2.56 -47.65
N ARG A 566 -15.30 -2.47 -46.55
CA ARG A 566 -15.54 -3.28 -45.35
C ARG A 566 -16.93 -3.03 -44.75
N ILE A 567 -17.32 -1.77 -44.58
CA ILE A 567 -18.65 -1.41 -44.05
C ILE A 567 -19.76 -1.88 -44.99
N SER A 568 -19.57 -1.74 -46.31
CA SER A 568 -20.53 -2.23 -47.31
C SER A 568 -20.64 -3.76 -47.31
N SER A 569 -19.54 -4.48 -47.12
CA SER A 569 -19.54 -5.95 -47.01
C SER A 569 -20.27 -6.41 -45.74
N ALA A 570 -20.17 -5.67 -44.65
CA ALA A 570 -20.90 -5.98 -43.41
C ALA A 570 -22.44 -5.91 -43.57
N LEU A 571 -22.96 -5.10 -44.52
CA LEU A 571 -24.39 -5.11 -44.87
C LEU A 571 -24.79 -6.42 -45.56
N VAL A 572 -23.93 -6.95 -46.44
CA VAL A 572 -24.16 -8.22 -47.14
C VAL A 572 -24.20 -9.36 -46.13
N GLU A 573 -23.21 -9.43 -45.23
CA GLU A 573 -23.19 -10.41 -44.14
C GLU A 573 -24.44 -10.33 -43.26
N TYR A 574 -24.92 -9.12 -42.98
CA TYR A 574 -26.14 -8.93 -42.19
C TYR A 574 -27.39 -9.33 -42.97
N ALA A 575 -27.47 -9.02 -44.27
CA ALA A 575 -28.57 -9.42 -45.14
C ALA A 575 -28.69 -10.95 -45.24
N ASP A 576 -27.56 -11.66 -45.33
CA ASP A 576 -27.53 -13.14 -45.34
C ASP A 576 -27.99 -13.71 -43.99
N LEU A 577 -27.59 -13.08 -42.88
CA LEU A 577 -27.91 -13.56 -41.54
C LEU A 577 -29.38 -13.38 -41.15
N VAL A 578 -29.98 -12.23 -41.44
CA VAL A 578 -31.33 -11.86 -40.92
C VAL A 578 -32.31 -11.35 -41.98
N GLY A 579 -31.85 -11.11 -43.21
CA GLY A 579 -32.66 -10.52 -44.27
C GLY A 579 -33.38 -11.56 -45.14
N THR A 580 -34.09 -11.07 -46.16
CA THR A 580 -34.67 -11.90 -47.23
C THR A 580 -33.66 -12.15 -48.34
N THR A 581 -33.92 -13.15 -49.19
CA THR A 581 -33.11 -13.41 -50.39
C THR A 581 -33.07 -12.21 -51.34
N GLU A 582 -34.15 -11.43 -51.43
CA GLU A 582 -34.20 -10.18 -52.19
C GLU A 582 -33.28 -9.11 -51.59
N GLN A 583 -33.30 -8.95 -50.27
CA GLN A 583 -32.45 -8.00 -49.54
C GLN A 583 -30.96 -8.36 -49.64
N LEU A 584 -30.63 -9.66 -49.61
CA LEU A 584 -29.27 -10.15 -49.84
C LEU A 584 -28.80 -9.82 -51.27
N ALA A 585 -29.59 -10.18 -52.27
CA ALA A 585 -29.25 -9.92 -53.68
C ALA A 585 -29.14 -8.42 -53.97
N ASP A 586 -29.97 -7.59 -53.33
CA ASP A 586 -29.85 -6.13 -53.39
C ASP A 586 -28.55 -5.62 -52.75
N ALA A 587 -28.21 -6.12 -51.56
CA ALA A 587 -26.98 -5.73 -50.86
C ALA A 587 -25.72 -6.11 -51.64
N GLU A 588 -25.68 -7.33 -52.21
CA GLU A 588 -24.58 -7.81 -53.07
C GLU A 588 -24.41 -6.93 -54.30
N ARG A 589 -25.49 -6.70 -55.07
CA ARG A 589 -25.47 -5.80 -56.23
C ARG A 589 -24.99 -4.40 -55.86
N ALA A 590 -25.43 -3.89 -54.72
CA ALA A 590 -25.08 -2.56 -54.27
C ALA A 590 -23.61 -2.49 -53.80
N HIS A 591 -23.05 -3.56 -53.26
CA HIS A 591 -21.63 -3.68 -52.91
C HIS A 591 -20.77 -3.73 -54.18
N GLU A 592 -21.07 -4.64 -55.11
CA GLU A 592 -20.35 -4.81 -56.37
C GLU A 592 -20.35 -3.52 -57.21
N ARG A 593 -21.47 -2.79 -57.23
CA ARG A 593 -21.57 -1.50 -57.92
C ARG A 593 -20.63 -0.45 -57.33
N ARG A 594 -20.44 -0.44 -56.01
CA ARG A 594 -19.58 0.53 -55.32
C ARG A 594 -18.10 0.14 -55.36
N PHE A 595 -17.83 -1.17 -55.33
CA PHE A 595 -16.49 -1.74 -55.20
C PHE A 595 -16.31 -2.91 -56.20
N PRO A 596 -16.24 -2.62 -57.51
CA PRO A 596 -16.10 -3.66 -58.52
C PRO A 596 -14.77 -4.38 -58.36
N ALA A 597 -14.78 -5.72 -58.47
CA ALA A 597 -13.56 -6.51 -58.47
C ALA A 597 -12.63 -6.06 -59.61
N ARG A 598 -11.38 -5.70 -59.29
CA ARG A 598 -10.38 -5.33 -60.31
C ARG A 598 -10.19 -6.51 -61.26
N ALA A 599 -10.61 -6.34 -62.51
CA ALA A 599 -10.33 -7.29 -63.57
C ALA A 599 -8.84 -7.27 -63.92
N GLY A 600 -8.12 -8.33 -63.57
CA GLY A 600 -6.88 -8.77 -64.24
C GLY A 600 -5.60 -7.97 -63.98
N GLY A 601 -4.78 -8.45 -63.04
CA GLY A 601 -3.33 -8.34 -63.04
C GLY A 601 -2.76 -9.68 -62.55
N GLY A 602 -2.17 -10.44 -63.46
CA GLY A 602 -2.06 -11.90 -63.37
C GLY A 602 -1.03 -12.49 -62.40
N GLY A 603 -1.31 -13.73 -62.02
CA GLY A 603 -0.33 -14.82 -61.83
C GLY A 603 0.40 -14.89 -60.50
N GLY A 604 0.07 -15.89 -59.67
CA GLY A 604 0.88 -16.28 -58.52
C GLY A 604 0.16 -17.14 -57.48
N GLU A 605 -0.07 -18.40 -57.85
CA GLU A 605 -0.09 -19.63 -57.02
C GLU A 605 -0.74 -19.65 -55.62
N ASP A 606 -1.76 -20.53 -55.55
CA ASP A 606 -2.04 -21.56 -54.53
C ASP A 606 -2.11 -21.24 -53.03
N GLY A 607 -3.25 -21.67 -52.44
CA GLY A 607 -3.25 -22.10 -51.04
C GLY A 607 -4.58 -22.05 -50.29
N GLY A 608 -5.43 -23.08 -50.47
CA GLY A 608 -6.21 -23.66 -49.37
C GLY A 608 -7.37 -22.85 -48.77
N ALA A 609 -8.57 -23.12 -49.26
CA ALA A 609 -9.83 -22.73 -48.62
C ALA A 609 -9.99 -23.42 -47.25
N GLY A 610 -9.80 -22.66 -46.18
CA GLY A 610 -10.35 -22.94 -44.86
C GLY A 610 -11.24 -21.79 -44.44
N ARG A 611 -12.52 -22.04 -44.15
CA ARG A 611 -13.46 -21.09 -43.55
C ARG A 611 -12.84 -20.50 -42.27
N LYS A 612 -12.18 -19.35 -42.37
CA LYS A 612 -11.76 -18.55 -41.22
C LYS A 612 -12.92 -17.63 -40.86
N ARG A 613 -13.40 -17.76 -39.62
CA ARG A 613 -14.27 -16.78 -38.97
C ARG A 613 -13.73 -15.37 -39.25
N SER A 614 -14.60 -14.47 -39.70
CA SER A 614 -14.20 -13.14 -40.14
C SER A 614 -13.54 -12.37 -38.99
N ALA A 615 -12.47 -11.65 -39.30
CA ALA A 615 -11.70 -10.82 -38.39
C ALA A 615 -12.49 -9.61 -37.82
N ALA A 616 -13.78 -9.49 -38.12
CA ALA A 616 -14.65 -8.42 -37.61
C ALA A 616 -15.19 -8.71 -36.19
N ALA A 617 -15.40 -9.98 -35.82
CA ALA A 617 -15.64 -10.34 -34.43
C ALA A 617 -14.41 -10.04 -33.55
N ALA A 618 -13.22 -10.21 -34.14
CA ALA A 618 -11.96 -9.92 -33.46
C ALA A 618 -11.79 -8.42 -33.16
N GLY A 619 -12.34 -7.45 -33.90
CA GLY A 619 -12.09 -6.02 -33.60
C GLY A 619 -12.79 -5.49 -32.33
N VAL A 620 -13.97 -6.02 -32.01
CA VAL A 620 -14.74 -5.63 -30.80
C VAL A 620 -14.42 -6.59 -29.65
N GLU A 621 -14.21 -7.89 -29.94
CA GLU A 621 -13.62 -8.81 -28.98
C GLU A 621 -12.17 -8.45 -28.63
N ASP A 622 -11.36 -7.85 -29.50
CA ASP A 622 -9.96 -7.46 -29.19
C ASP A 622 -9.89 -6.17 -28.39
N VAL A 623 -10.87 -5.26 -28.44
CA VAL A 623 -10.92 -4.12 -27.50
C VAL A 623 -11.46 -4.54 -26.14
N ALA A 624 -12.50 -5.39 -26.11
CA ALA A 624 -13.03 -5.95 -24.86
C ALA A 624 -12.06 -6.97 -24.23
N ALA A 625 -11.34 -7.76 -25.03
CA ALA A 625 -10.29 -8.69 -24.61
C ALA A 625 -8.96 -7.98 -24.38
N HIS A 626 -8.62 -6.85 -25.02
CA HIS A 626 -7.51 -6.01 -24.55
C HIS A 626 -7.85 -5.44 -23.18
N HIS A 627 -9.09 -5.00 -22.95
CA HIS A 627 -9.50 -4.47 -21.65
C HIS A 627 -9.54 -5.59 -20.60
N ALA A 628 -10.11 -6.75 -20.92
CA ALA A 628 -10.15 -7.91 -20.03
C ALA A 628 -8.76 -8.56 -19.82
N ALA A 629 -7.90 -8.63 -20.84
CA ALA A 629 -6.51 -9.08 -20.73
C ALA A 629 -5.64 -8.04 -20.01
N TYR A 630 -5.92 -6.75 -20.15
CA TYR A 630 -5.31 -5.68 -19.35
C TYR A 630 -5.64 -5.84 -17.85
N TYR A 631 -6.87 -6.24 -17.50
CA TYR A 631 -7.24 -6.55 -16.11
C TYR A 631 -6.79 -7.94 -15.65
N ALA A 632 -6.77 -8.95 -16.52
CA ALA A 632 -6.35 -10.31 -16.22
C ALA A 632 -4.83 -10.46 -16.09
N GLN A 633 -4.04 -9.74 -16.90
CA GLN A 633 -2.56 -9.68 -16.77
C GLN A 633 -2.10 -8.93 -15.53
N ARG A 634 -2.97 -8.13 -14.88
CA ARG A 634 -2.65 -7.34 -13.67
C ARG A 634 -3.34 -7.85 -12.40
N GLY A 635 -3.91 -9.05 -12.41
CA GLY A 635 -4.38 -9.75 -11.20
C GLY A 635 -5.63 -9.16 -10.53
N TYR A 636 -6.42 -8.35 -11.24
CA TYR A 636 -7.70 -7.87 -10.73
C TYR A 636 -8.84 -8.83 -11.13
N GLN A 637 -8.95 -9.94 -10.40
CA GLN A 637 -10.24 -10.63 -10.31
C GLN A 637 -11.06 -9.91 -9.24
N LEU A 638 -12.07 -9.14 -9.67
CA LEU A 638 -13.15 -8.76 -8.77
C LEU A 638 -13.83 -10.05 -8.26
N PRO A 639 -14.12 -10.18 -6.95
CA PRO A 639 -14.84 -11.33 -6.41
C PRO A 639 -16.14 -11.60 -7.17
N ALA A 640 -16.41 -12.87 -7.47
CA ALA A 640 -17.55 -13.33 -8.28
C ALA A 640 -18.93 -12.83 -7.79
N GLN A 641 -19.03 -12.39 -6.54
CA GLN A 641 -20.24 -11.82 -5.93
C GLN A 641 -20.72 -10.48 -6.52
N TYR A 642 -19.96 -9.86 -7.43
CA TYR A 642 -20.35 -8.62 -8.12
C TYR A 642 -20.77 -8.80 -9.59
N TYR A 643 -20.80 -10.03 -10.12
CA TYR A 643 -21.18 -10.31 -11.52
C TYR A 643 -22.64 -10.74 -11.71
N HIS A 644 -23.40 -10.85 -10.63
CA HIS A 644 -24.83 -11.18 -10.67
C HIS A 644 -25.64 -10.15 -9.89
N GLN A 645 -25.96 -9.04 -10.54
CA GLN A 645 -27.24 -8.32 -10.40
C GLN A 645 -27.43 -7.39 -11.60
#